data_AF-A0A2N2UQ91-F1
#
_entry.id   AF-A0A2N2UQ91-F1
#
_cell.length_a   1.000
_cell.length_b   1.000
_cell.length_c   1.000
_cell.angle_alpha   90.00
_cell.angle_beta   90.00
_cell.angle_gamma   90.00
#
_symmetry.space_group_name_H-M   'P 1'
#
loop_
_entity.id
_entity.type
_entity.pdbx_description
1 polymer ?
#
loop_
_entity_poly.entity_id
_entity_poly.type
_entity_poly.pdbx_seq_one_letter_code
_entity_poly.pdbx_strand_id
1 'polypeptide(L)'
;MSAVKFGLDRVLEDAGLRRPLAGRRVALLAHPASVTRDLTHSLDALAALPDLNITAAFGPQHGLRGDKQDNMVESPDFIDPVHRIPVFSLYGEVRRPTAAMMDSFDVLLVDLQDLGCRIYTFITTLRYVLEEAARHGKAVWVLDRPNPVGRPVEGTLLQEGWESFVGAGPMPMRHGLTMGEMARWFIATLGLDVECEVITMQGWQPASAPGYGWPLGERSWINPSPNAPNLSMARAYAGTVMLEGTTLSEGRGTTRPLELFGAPDIDARTLIADMRSFAPEWLAGCVLRECWFEPTFHKHAGKLCAGVQIHVEDPAHYDHAAFRPWRVQALAFKTLRRQQPDYPLWRDFAYEYEHDRLAIDLINGSPVLREWVDDPAARACDLDALATADEAAWRETRSPFLLYPNSNDGLASEICSRLGVRPSQLEISRFSNDNLHVQIQENVRERDVFVVQSFTEPVSDHIMEMLITIDALRSASAQRITAIIPYYSYARSDKKDKPRISITGRLIADMLVTAGANRVLTMDLHADQVHGFFRVPVDHLTAIPTIADHFRQNYDLANMVAVATDAGGAKRVGRFSERLGIPMAIIDKRRVSDTDVKQGEVVGDVRGRDAVIFEDEISTGGTLISTINTLRAAGARSIHAGAVHGVLCGPAIERLREAAIDSIVVTNTVYVAPEKQLDKLT
;
A
#
# COMPACT_ATOMS: atom_id res chain seq x y z
N MET A 1 -17.68 9.58 7.35
CA MET A 1 -16.49 8.73 7.58
C MET A 1 -15.59 9.39 8.61
N SER A 2 -14.85 8.61 9.41
CA SER A 2 -13.71 9.16 10.16
C SER A 2 -12.65 9.59 9.16
N ALA A 3 -12.10 10.79 9.30
CA ALA A 3 -11.09 11.27 8.37
C ALA A 3 -9.83 10.39 8.37
N VAL A 4 -9.14 10.34 7.23
CA VAL A 4 -7.84 9.66 7.12
C VAL A 4 -6.89 10.18 8.20
N LYS A 5 -6.15 9.28 8.85
CA LYS A 5 -5.09 9.60 9.81
C LYS A 5 -3.74 9.17 9.25
N PHE A 6 -2.79 10.09 9.18
CA PHE A 6 -1.42 9.80 8.80
C PHE A 6 -0.66 9.16 9.98
N GLY A 7 0.53 8.63 9.73
CA GLY A 7 1.37 8.05 10.78
C GLY A 7 1.61 9.03 11.92
N LEU A 8 1.86 10.31 11.60
CA LEU A 8 2.00 11.38 12.59
C LEU A 8 0.75 11.53 13.46
N ASP A 9 -0.44 11.60 12.87
CA ASP A 9 -1.69 11.77 13.63
C ASP A 9 -1.90 10.61 14.61
N ARG A 10 -1.62 9.37 14.16
CA ARG A 10 -1.71 8.18 15.02
C ARG A 10 -0.71 8.22 16.16
N VAL A 11 0.55 8.59 15.89
CA VAL A 11 1.56 8.74 16.93
C VAL A 11 1.14 9.80 17.95
N LEU A 12 0.50 10.91 17.55
CA LEU A 12 0.04 11.94 18.49
C LEU A 12 -1.17 11.48 19.33
N GLU A 13 -2.10 10.74 18.74
CA GLU A 13 -3.34 10.33 19.40
C GLU A 13 -3.20 9.07 20.27
N ASP A 14 -2.34 8.12 19.88
CA ASP A 14 -2.23 6.81 20.52
C ASP A 14 -0.94 6.69 21.36
N ALA A 15 -1.09 6.79 22.68
CA ALA A 15 0.00 6.61 23.63
C ALA A 15 0.62 5.20 23.61
N GLY A 16 -0.12 4.18 23.15
CA GLY A 16 0.37 2.82 22.97
C GLY A 16 1.47 2.74 21.90
N LEU A 17 1.31 3.48 20.80
CA LEU A 17 2.32 3.58 19.73
C LEU A 17 3.58 4.32 20.20
N ARG A 18 3.44 5.28 21.12
CA ARG A 18 4.58 6.04 21.67
C ARG A 18 5.32 5.35 22.79
N ARG A 19 4.68 4.41 23.49
CA ARG A 19 5.23 3.73 24.66
C ARG A 19 6.65 3.17 24.45
N PRO A 20 7.01 2.56 23.30
CA PRO A 20 8.37 2.07 23.07
C PRO A 20 9.43 3.17 22.90
N LEU A 21 9.02 4.44 22.67
CA LEU A 21 9.92 5.59 22.56
C LEU A 21 10.24 6.23 23.91
N ALA A 22 9.49 5.90 24.96
CA ALA A 22 9.66 6.50 26.28
C ALA A 22 11.07 6.26 26.83
N GLY A 23 11.77 7.35 27.18
CA GLY A 23 13.14 7.31 27.69
C GLY A 23 14.24 7.16 26.62
N ARG A 24 13.89 6.98 25.35
CA ARG A 24 14.84 6.99 24.22
C ARG A 24 15.05 8.43 23.74
N ARG A 25 16.24 8.73 23.21
CA ARG A 25 16.50 10.00 22.50
C ARG A 25 15.95 9.87 21.09
N VAL A 26 15.05 10.76 20.73
CA VAL A 26 14.36 10.72 19.44
C VAL A 26 14.87 11.87 18.58
N ALA A 27 15.14 11.57 17.31
CA ALA A 27 15.34 12.59 16.28
C ALA A 27 14.20 12.55 15.27
N LEU A 28 14.03 13.63 14.51
CA LEU A 28 13.01 13.74 13.48
C LEU A 28 13.62 14.17 12.14
N LEU A 29 13.42 13.36 11.10
CA LEU A 29 13.62 13.76 9.70
C LEU A 29 12.28 14.27 9.16
N ALA A 30 12.21 15.56 8.86
CA ALA A 30 11.00 16.25 8.42
C ALA A 30 11.31 17.39 7.44
N HIS A 31 10.26 17.95 6.83
CA HIS A 31 10.31 19.06 5.90
C HIS A 31 9.05 19.94 6.04
N PRO A 32 8.84 20.99 5.24
CA PRO A 32 7.68 21.89 5.39
C PRO A 32 6.30 21.22 5.34
N ALA A 33 6.14 20.18 4.53
CA ALA A 33 4.88 19.45 4.40
C ALA A 33 4.65 18.38 5.50
N SER A 34 5.58 18.27 6.44
CA SER A 34 5.52 17.38 7.60
C SER A 34 4.65 18.01 8.68
N VAL A 35 3.36 18.13 8.41
CA VAL A 35 2.40 18.78 9.30
C VAL A 35 1.29 17.83 9.72
N THR A 36 0.67 18.15 10.85
CA THR A 36 -0.59 17.58 11.34
C THR A 36 -1.77 18.10 10.52
N ARG A 37 -2.97 17.56 10.78
CA ARG A 37 -4.21 18.04 10.13
C ARG A 37 -4.47 19.54 10.30
N ASP A 38 -4.17 20.11 11.47
CA ASP A 38 -4.32 21.53 11.79
C ASP A 38 -3.12 22.38 11.35
N LEU A 39 -2.21 21.80 10.55
CA LEU A 39 -1.04 22.44 9.96
C LEU A 39 0.07 22.81 10.97
N THR A 40 0.04 22.20 12.15
CA THR A 40 1.15 22.25 13.11
C THR A 40 2.31 21.41 12.56
N HIS A 41 3.50 21.97 12.50
CA HIS A 41 4.68 21.22 12.05
C HIS A 41 4.98 20.05 12.99
N SER A 42 5.36 18.90 12.43
CA SER A 42 5.62 17.65 13.12
C SER A 42 6.61 17.81 14.28
N LEU A 43 7.68 18.59 14.08
CA LEU A 43 8.63 18.93 15.14
C LEU A 43 7.92 19.57 16.35
N ASP A 44 7.08 20.57 16.11
CA ASP A 44 6.40 21.32 17.15
C ASP A 44 5.34 20.43 17.84
N ALA A 45 4.61 19.61 17.08
CA ALA A 45 3.60 18.68 17.59
C ALA A 45 4.21 17.55 18.44
N LEU A 46 5.34 16.97 18.01
CA LEU A 46 6.02 15.90 18.73
C LEU A 46 6.76 16.42 19.97
N ALA A 47 7.38 17.61 19.89
CA ALA A 47 8.05 18.22 21.04
C ALA A 47 7.07 18.66 22.14
N ALA A 48 5.79 18.87 21.82
CA ALA A 48 4.74 19.15 22.80
C ALA A 48 4.34 17.93 23.65
N LEU A 49 4.74 16.72 23.26
CA LEU A 49 4.43 15.50 23.99
C LEU A 49 5.44 15.27 25.13
N PRO A 50 5.00 15.22 26.40
CA PRO A 50 5.90 15.13 27.54
C PRO A 50 6.59 13.77 27.68
N ASP A 51 6.08 12.74 26.99
CA ASP A 51 6.61 11.39 26.96
C ASP A 51 7.66 11.16 25.86
N LEU A 52 7.92 12.16 24.99
CA LEU A 52 8.96 12.11 23.96
C LEU A 52 10.12 13.05 24.27
N ASN A 53 11.34 12.56 24.10
CA ASN A 53 12.56 13.34 24.22
C ASN A 53 13.16 13.63 22.85
N ILE A 54 12.72 14.72 22.20
CA ILE A 54 13.27 15.16 20.91
C ILE A 54 14.62 15.84 21.14
N THR A 55 15.67 15.30 20.52
CA THR A 55 17.07 15.69 20.78
C THR A 55 17.78 16.27 19.56
N ALA A 56 17.29 15.99 18.35
CA ALA A 56 17.80 16.55 17.11
C ALA A 56 16.73 16.50 16.02
N ALA A 57 16.92 17.27 14.95
CA ALA A 57 16.13 17.14 13.73
C ALA A 57 17.03 17.12 12.49
N PHE A 58 16.49 16.64 11.38
CA PHE A 58 17.16 16.51 10.10
C PHE A 58 16.30 17.13 9.00
N GLY A 59 16.91 17.92 8.13
CA GLY A 59 16.29 18.44 6.91
C GLY A 59 16.84 17.72 5.67
N PRO A 60 15.98 17.25 4.75
CA PRO A 60 16.42 16.72 3.46
C PRO A 60 16.73 17.88 2.47
N GLN A 61 16.68 17.61 1.17
CA GLN A 61 16.65 18.66 0.14
C GLN A 61 15.53 19.67 0.46
N HIS A 62 15.83 20.98 0.33
CA HIS A 62 15.00 22.13 0.77
C HIS A 62 14.93 22.38 2.30
N GLY A 63 15.57 21.55 3.11
CA GLY A 63 15.70 21.73 4.56
C GLY A 63 14.42 21.42 5.35
N LEU A 64 14.49 21.63 6.66
CA LEU A 64 13.40 21.34 7.60
C LEU A 64 12.21 22.30 7.45
N ARG A 65 12.48 23.61 7.27
CA ARG A 65 11.46 24.68 7.23
C ARG A 65 11.24 25.26 5.81
N GLY A 66 11.94 24.75 4.79
CA GLY A 66 11.69 25.10 3.39
C GLY A 66 12.49 26.32 2.92
N ASP A 67 13.68 26.51 3.47
CA ASP A 67 14.41 27.78 3.41
C ASP A 67 15.02 28.12 2.03
N LYS A 68 14.90 27.23 1.04
CA LYS A 68 15.55 27.33 -0.28
C LYS A 68 14.56 27.17 -1.42
N GLN A 69 14.59 28.12 -2.36
CA GLN A 69 13.62 28.27 -3.46
C GLN A 69 13.85 27.32 -4.66
N ASP A 70 15.07 26.81 -4.85
CA ASP A 70 15.45 26.02 -6.04
C ASP A 70 16.09 24.68 -5.67
N ASN A 71 16.09 23.75 -6.63
CA ASN A 71 16.76 22.45 -6.51
C ASN A 71 18.29 22.65 -6.55
N MET A 72 19.05 21.70 -6.00
CA MET A 72 20.53 21.76 -5.93
C MET A 72 21.12 22.95 -5.15
N VAL A 73 20.36 23.52 -4.20
CA VAL A 73 20.85 24.56 -3.28
C VAL A 73 21.06 23.98 -1.88
N GLU A 74 22.29 24.06 -1.38
CA GLU A 74 22.67 23.53 -0.07
C GLU A 74 22.09 24.35 1.10
N SER A 75 21.75 23.65 2.18
CA SER A 75 21.36 24.24 3.47
C SER A 75 22.41 23.95 4.55
N PRO A 76 22.76 24.93 5.41
CA PRO A 76 23.65 24.70 6.54
C PRO A 76 22.92 24.10 7.75
N ASP A 77 23.68 23.55 8.69
CA ASP A 77 23.18 23.16 10.02
C ASP A 77 22.83 24.40 10.86
N PHE A 78 21.88 24.27 11.79
CA PHE A 78 21.52 25.34 12.72
C PHE A 78 20.95 24.81 14.05
N ILE A 79 20.71 25.70 15.01
CA ILE A 79 19.98 25.37 16.25
C ILE A 79 18.55 25.89 16.12
N ASP A 80 17.56 25.00 16.29
CA ASP A 80 16.15 25.40 16.22
C ASP A 80 15.86 26.50 17.26
N PRO A 81 15.27 27.64 16.85
CA PRO A 81 15.12 28.80 17.73
C PRO A 81 14.09 28.58 18.85
N VAL A 82 13.16 27.63 18.68
CA VAL A 82 12.07 27.34 19.62
C VAL A 82 12.49 26.25 20.60
N HIS A 83 12.90 25.09 20.08
CA HIS A 83 13.19 23.88 20.84
C HIS A 83 14.64 23.79 21.30
N ARG A 84 15.54 24.64 20.76
CA ARG A 84 16.97 24.70 21.13
C ARG A 84 17.72 23.38 20.93
N ILE A 85 17.30 22.59 19.94
CA ILE A 85 17.96 21.36 19.51
C ILE A 85 18.75 21.59 18.22
N PRO A 86 19.80 20.80 17.94
CA PRO A 86 20.48 20.83 16.65
C PRO A 86 19.56 20.35 15.51
N VAL A 87 19.66 21.03 14.38
CA VAL A 87 19.05 20.66 13.10
C VAL A 87 20.15 20.45 12.07
N PHE A 88 20.28 19.22 11.59
CA PHE A 88 21.30 18.80 10.64
C PHE A 88 20.76 18.78 9.20
N SER A 89 21.59 19.21 8.25
CA SER A 89 21.26 19.20 6.83
C SER A 89 21.80 17.94 6.15
N LEU A 90 20.90 17.11 5.61
CA LEU A 90 21.25 15.97 4.74
C LEU A 90 21.28 16.36 3.25
N TYR A 91 21.42 17.65 2.99
CA TYR A 91 21.60 18.22 1.67
C TYR A 91 22.56 19.43 1.72
N GLY A 92 23.46 19.43 2.71
CA GLY A 92 24.55 20.39 2.88
C GLY A 92 25.86 19.81 2.37
N GLU A 93 26.90 19.79 3.20
CA GLU A 93 28.18 19.13 2.85
C GLU A 93 28.00 17.61 2.63
N VAL A 94 27.04 17.01 3.34
CA VAL A 94 26.79 15.56 3.32
C VAL A 94 25.35 15.26 2.92
N ARG A 95 25.17 14.08 2.30
CA ARG A 95 23.84 13.52 1.95
C ARG A 95 23.49 12.30 2.81
N ARG A 96 24.49 11.73 3.47
CA ARG A 96 24.37 10.65 4.45
C ARG A 96 24.59 11.24 5.85
N PRO A 97 23.82 10.82 6.86
CA PRO A 97 24.12 11.18 8.24
C PRO A 97 25.55 10.78 8.61
N THR A 98 26.29 11.68 9.26
CA THR A 98 27.63 11.36 9.77
C THR A 98 27.54 10.62 11.11
N ALA A 99 28.62 9.96 11.54
CA ALA A 99 28.67 9.30 12.85
C ALA A 99 28.30 10.26 14.01
N ALA A 100 28.78 11.51 13.97
CA ALA A 100 28.46 12.51 14.98
C ALA A 100 26.97 12.87 15.01
N MET A 101 26.31 12.90 13.84
CA MET A 101 24.86 13.09 13.75
C MET A 101 24.10 11.87 14.30
N MET A 102 24.55 10.65 13.98
CA MET A 102 23.92 9.42 14.47
C MET A 102 24.04 9.28 16.00
N ASP A 103 25.09 9.83 16.61
CA ASP A 103 25.28 9.81 18.06
C ASP A 103 24.25 10.65 18.83
N SER A 104 23.55 11.58 18.16
CA SER A 104 22.61 12.48 18.83
C SER A 104 21.30 11.81 19.23
N PHE A 105 20.96 10.64 18.69
CA PHE A 105 19.67 9.96 18.91
C PHE A 105 19.79 8.43 19.03
N ASP A 106 18.71 7.79 19.48
CA ASP A 106 18.54 6.33 19.53
C ASP A 106 17.48 5.85 18.51
N VAL A 107 16.47 6.68 18.24
CA VAL A 107 15.43 6.46 17.23
C VAL A 107 15.31 7.67 16.32
N LEU A 108 15.26 7.46 15.00
CA LEU A 108 14.92 8.50 14.03
C LEU A 108 13.50 8.28 13.50
N LEU A 109 12.62 9.26 13.75
CA LEU A 109 11.31 9.32 13.11
C LEU A 109 11.46 9.93 11.72
N VAL A 110 10.90 9.28 10.69
CA VAL A 110 10.84 9.80 9.32
C VAL A 110 9.40 10.22 9.03
N ASP A 111 9.18 11.52 8.89
CA ASP A 111 7.88 12.10 8.55
C ASP A 111 8.04 12.98 7.31
N LEU A 112 7.96 12.41 6.11
CA LEU A 112 8.18 13.15 4.86
C LEU A 112 7.05 12.87 3.86
N GLN A 113 6.52 13.93 3.26
CA GLN A 113 5.55 13.82 2.16
C GLN A 113 6.28 13.68 0.81
N ASP A 114 6.31 12.47 0.27
CA ASP A 114 6.90 12.20 -1.05
C ASP A 114 5.94 12.55 -2.22
N LEU A 115 6.42 12.44 -3.47
CA LEU A 115 5.62 12.64 -4.70
C LEU A 115 5.26 11.33 -5.44
N GLY A 116 5.76 10.18 -4.99
CA GLY A 116 5.58 8.88 -5.62
C GLY A 116 6.42 8.68 -6.88
N CYS A 117 7.60 9.31 -6.92
CA CYS A 117 8.48 9.35 -8.08
C CYS A 117 9.92 9.02 -7.71
N ARG A 118 10.58 8.13 -8.47
CA ARG A 118 11.93 7.62 -8.16
C ARG A 118 12.99 8.72 -7.97
N ILE A 119 12.91 9.77 -8.77
CA ILE A 119 13.89 10.87 -8.78
C ILE A 119 13.69 11.85 -7.62
N TYR A 120 12.54 11.78 -6.93
CA TYR A 120 12.30 12.66 -5.80
C TYR A 120 13.14 12.19 -4.61
N THR A 121 14.19 12.94 -4.29
CA THR A 121 15.35 12.41 -3.54
C THR A 121 15.08 12.07 -2.08
N PHE A 122 13.87 12.30 -1.57
CA PHE A 122 13.47 11.89 -0.22
C PHE A 122 13.52 10.37 -0.03
N ILE A 123 13.23 9.58 -1.07
CA ILE A 123 13.39 8.12 -1.00
C ILE A 123 14.88 7.71 -0.92
N THR A 124 15.78 8.46 -1.56
CA THR A 124 17.23 8.26 -1.43
C THR A 124 17.71 8.63 -0.02
N THR A 125 17.21 9.74 0.54
CA THR A 125 17.47 10.11 1.94
C THR A 125 17.02 9.00 2.89
N LEU A 126 15.83 8.43 2.68
CA LEU A 126 15.33 7.28 3.44
C LEU A 126 16.28 6.08 3.34
N ARG A 127 16.72 5.71 2.11
CA ARG A 127 17.69 4.62 1.92
C ARG A 127 18.97 4.85 2.72
N TYR A 128 19.55 6.04 2.62
CA TYR A 128 20.80 6.39 3.30
C TYR A 128 20.65 6.36 4.82
N VAL A 129 19.54 6.88 5.34
CA VAL A 129 19.20 6.80 6.76
C VAL A 129 19.12 5.35 7.24
N LEU A 130 18.46 4.46 6.48
CA LEU A 130 18.36 3.05 6.83
C LEU A 130 19.74 2.35 6.85
N GLU A 131 20.56 2.61 5.84
CA GLU A 131 21.92 2.05 5.75
C GLU A 131 22.81 2.52 6.93
N GLU A 132 22.79 3.82 7.28
CA GLU A 132 23.57 4.32 8.42
C GLU A 132 22.98 3.89 9.76
N ALA A 133 21.65 3.80 9.89
CA ALA A 133 21.02 3.30 11.10
C ALA A 133 21.39 1.84 11.39
N ALA A 134 21.42 0.99 10.36
CA ALA A 134 21.90 -0.38 10.46
C ALA A 134 23.36 -0.44 10.96
N ARG A 135 24.25 0.39 10.40
CA ARG A 135 25.66 0.44 10.81
C ARG A 135 25.88 0.91 12.24
N HIS A 136 25.04 1.81 12.73
CA HIS A 136 25.16 2.45 14.04
C HIS A 136 24.24 1.87 15.11
N GLY A 137 23.50 0.80 14.81
CA GLY A 137 22.55 0.16 15.74
C GLY A 137 21.43 1.11 16.19
N LYS A 138 20.92 1.94 15.28
CA LYS A 138 19.81 2.88 15.53
C LYS A 138 18.50 2.29 15.01
N ALA A 139 17.39 2.74 15.60
CA ALA A 139 16.07 2.42 15.08
C ALA A 139 15.55 3.51 14.13
N VAL A 140 14.77 3.12 13.14
CA VAL A 140 14.10 4.02 12.18
C VAL A 140 12.60 3.77 12.22
N TRP A 141 11.82 4.81 12.47
CA TRP A 141 10.37 4.71 12.53
C TRP A 141 9.75 5.59 11.45
N VAL A 142 9.07 4.99 10.47
CA VAL A 142 8.43 5.76 9.38
C VAL A 142 7.01 6.12 9.79
N LEU A 143 6.75 7.42 9.92
CA LEU A 143 5.40 7.97 10.11
C LEU A 143 4.75 8.06 8.74
N ASP A 144 4.06 7.00 8.34
CA ASP A 144 3.74 6.84 6.92
C ASP A 144 2.74 7.89 6.41
N ARG A 145 2.92 8.26 5.14
CA ARG A 145 2.13 9.29 4.45
C ARG A 145 1.66 8.79 3.08
N PRO A 146 0.59 9.38 2.52
CA PRO A 146 0.10 8.97 1.21
C PRO A 146 1.17 9.11 0.13
N ASN A 147 1.26 8.11 -0.74
CA ASN A 147 1.77 8.36 -2.08
C ASN A 147 0.71 9.18 -2.83
N PRO A 148 0.97 10.46 -3.19
CA PRO A 148 -0.06 11.35 -3.69
C PRO A 148 -0.54 10.98 -5.10
N VAL A 149 0.23 10.18 -5.83
CA VAL A 149 -0.12 9.68 -7.17
C VAL A 149 -0.56 8.22 -7.19
N GLY A 150 -0.85 7.65 -6.01
CA GLY A 150 -1.52 6.37 -5.85
C GLY A 150 -0.66 5.15 -6.19
N ARG A 151 -1.31 4.10 -6.73
CA ARG A 151 -0.70 2.80 -7.06
C ARG A 151 -0.16 2.60 -8.48
N PRO A 152 -0.48 3.42 -9.52
CA PRO A 152 0.03 3.16 -10.85
C PRO A 152 1.55 3.04 -10.88
N VAL A 153 2.01 2.16 -11.76
CA VAL A 153 3.43 1.89 -12.03
C VAL A 153 3.72 2.30 -13.45
N GLU A 154 4.84 2.97 -13.67
CA GLU A 154 5.18 3.46 -14.99
C GLU A 154 6.68 3.71 -15.19
N GLY A 155 7.20 3.26 -16.34
CA GLY A 155 8.56 3.50 -16.81
C GLY A 155 9.45 2.28 -16.67
N THR A 156 10.66 2.36 -17.23
CA THR A 156 11.66 1.30 -17.16
C THR A 156 12.32 1.25 -15.78
N LEU A 157 12.78 0.05 -15.39
CA LEU A 157 13.61 -0.11 -14.21
C LEU A 157 14.93 0.65 -14.39
N LEU A 158 15.45 1.17 -13.28
CA LEU A 158 16.83 1.65 -13.24
C LEU A 158 17.76 0.46 -13.45
N GLN A 159 18.71 0.57 -14.37
CA GLN A 159 19.69 -0.47 -14.66
C GLN A 159 20.82 -0.45 -13.63
N GLU A 160 21.39 -1.62 -13.36
CA GLU A 160 22.56 -1.75 -12.49
C GLU A 160 23.71 -0.86 -12.98
N GLY A 161 24.34 -0.13 -12.06
CA GLY A 161 25.39 0.85 -12.34
C GLY A 161 24.87 2.26 -12.66
N TRP A 162 23.55 2.43 -12.78
CA TRP A 162 22.92 3.75 -12.94
C TRP A 162 22.39 4.35 -11.63
N GLU A 163 22.68 3.71 -10.49
CA GLU A 163 22.38 4.27 -9.19
C GLU A 163 23.11 5.60 -8.98
N SER A 164 22.42 6.53 -8.33
CA SER A 164 22.91 7.88 -8.02
C SER A 164 22.03 8.49 -6.92
N PHE A 165 22.28 9.74 -6.54
CA PHE A 165 21.44 10.42 -5.55
C PHE A 165 19.97 10.54 -6.00
N VAL A 166 19.73 10.56 -7.31
CA VAL A 166 18.39 10.62 -7.93
C VAL A 166 17.86 9.26 -8.40
N GLY A 167 18.59 8.18 -8.10
CA GLY A 167 18.27 6.83 -8.52
C GLY A 167 18.63 5.84 -7.43
N ALA A 168 17.76 5.73 -6.42
CA ALA A 168 18.05 4.95 -5.21
C ALA A 168 18.02 3.43 -5.39
N GLY A 169 17.63 2.89 -6.55
CA GLY A 169 17.59 1.45 -6.80
C GLY A 169 16.74 1.06 -8.02
N PRO A 170 16.67 -0.24 -8.34
CA PRO A 170 16.01 -0.77 -9.53
C PRO A 170 14.47 -0.72 -9.40
N MET A 171 13.92 0.48 -9.52
CA MET A 171 12.48 0.74 -9.53
C MET A 171 12.10 1.61 -10.74
N PRO A 172 10.85 1.57 -11.20
CA PRO A 172 10.38 2.42 -12.29
C PRO A 172 10.14 3.86 -11.81
N MET A 173 9.96 4.80 -12.75
CA MET A 173 9.79 6.23 -12.45
C MET A 173 8.59 6.48 -11.52
N ARG A 174 7.43 5.87 -11.81
CA ARG A 174 6.31 5.76 -10.86
C ARG A 174 6.35 4.39 -10.22
N HIS A 175 6.64 4.33 -8.93
CA HIS A 175 6.83 3.08 -8.20
C HIS A 175 5.57 2.63 -7.44
N GLY A 176 4.67 3.55 -7.10
CA GLY A 176 3.38 3.29 -6.44
C GLY A 176 3.46 2.68 -5.02
N LEU A 177 4.54 2.99 -4.30
CA LEU A 177 4.74 2.65 -2.88
C LEU A 177 4.63 3.91 -2.01
N THR A 178 4.20 3.77 -0.76
CA THR A 178 4.42 4.79 0.28
C THR A 178 5.87 4.75 0.77
N MET A 179 6.30 5.73 1.57
CA MET A 179 7.64 5.69 2.16
C MET A 179 7.80 4.54 3.15
N GLY A 180 6.76 4.19 3.90
CA GLY A 180 6.77 3.03 4.79
C GLY A 180 6.96 1.70 4.04
N GLU A 181 6.24 1.51 2.94
CA GLU A 181 6.39 0.33 2.07
C GLU A 181 7.79 0.32 1.39
N MET A 182 8.28 1.50 0.98
CA MET A 182 9.60 1.66 0.39
C MET A 182 10.72 1.30 1.39
N ALA A 183 10.59 1.69 2.67
CA ALA A 183 11.55 1.33 3.71
C ALA A 183 11.67 -0.20 3.85
N ARG A 184 10.54 -0.92 3.89
CA ARG A 184 10.52 -2.38 3.94
C ARG A 184 11.20 -3.01 2.72
N TRP A 185 10.93 -2.47 1.54
CA TRP A 185 11.58 -2.93 0.30
C TRP A 185 13.10 -2.71 0.33
N PHE A 186 13.58 -1.54 0.76
CA PHE A 186 15.02 -1.27 0.89
C PHE A 186 15.68 -2.21 1.90
N ILE A 187 15.09 -2.41 3.07
CA ILE A 187 15.63 -3.30 4.11
C ILE A 187 15.80 -4.72 3.58
N ALA A 188 14.76 -5.26 2.94
CA ALA A 188 14.80 -6.61 2.39
C ALA A 188 15.80 -6.74 1.24
N THR A 189 15.80 -5.78 0.31
CA THR A 189 16.65 -5.83 -0.90
C THR A 189 18.13 -5.63 -0.58
N LEU A 190 18.44 -4.80 0.43
CA LEU A 190 19.81 -4.49 0.85
C LEU A 190 20.30 -5.38 2.00
N GLY A 191 19.44 -6.25 2.56
CA GLY A 191 19.78 -7.14 3.68
C GLY A 191 20.18 -6.38 4.94
N LEU A 192 19.50 -5.28 5.25
CA LEU A 192 19.85 -4.41 6.39
C LEU A 192 19.36 -5.01 7.71
N ASP A 193 20.27 -5.11 8.68
CA ASP A 193 19.93 -5.40 10.08
C ASP A 193 19.64 -4.09 10.81
N VAL A 194 18.38 -3.64 10.76
CA VAL A 194 17.93 -2.38 11.36
C VAL A 194 16.56 -2.56 12.01
N GLU A 195 16.40 -2.05 13.24
CA GLU A 195 15.09 -1.95 13.89
C GLU A 195 14.25 -0.93 13.12
N CYS A 196 13.31 -1.39 12.28
CA CYS A 196 12.43 -0.52 11.51
C CYS A 196 10.97 -0.76 11.84
N GLU A 197 10.28 0.29 12.28
CA GLU A 197 8.83 0.29 12.52
C GLU A 197 8.14 1.21 11.50
N VAL A 198 7.00 0.79 10.97
CA VAL A 198 6.17 1.65 10.10
C VAL A 198 4.86 1.93 10.80
N ILE A 199 4.63 3.18 11.20
CA ILE A 199 3.35 3.61 11.73
C ILE A 199 2.40 3.84 10.56
N THR A 200 1.61 2.82 10.25
CA THR A 200 0.71 2.82 9.10
C THR A 200 -0.38 3.89 9.19
N MET A 201 -0.84 4.40 8.06
CA MET A 201 -2.02 5.27 8.01
C MET A 201 -3.30 4.51 8.37
N GLN A 202 -4.32 5.22 8.87
CA GLN A 202 -5.67 4.67 9.08
C GLN A 202 -6.64 5.30 8.08
N GLY A 203 -7.39 4.44 7.37
CA GLY A 203 -8.43 4.86 6.43
C GLY A 203 -7.92 5.33 5.06
N TRP A 204 -6.62 5.22 4.78
CA TRP A 204 -6.07 5.57 3.48
C TRP A 204 -6.45 4.54 2.42
N GLN A 205 -7.11 5.01 1.35
CA GLN A 205 -7.51 4.17 0.21
C GLN A 205 -6.89 4.76 -1.07
N PRO A 206 -5.83 4.15 -1.61
CA PRO A 206 -5.06 4.76 -2.69
C PRO A 206 -5.76 4.78 -4.04
N ALA A 207 -6.78 3.95 -4.23
CA ALA A 207 -7.58 3.89 -5.46
C ALA A 207 -8.83 4.79 -5.41
N SER A 208 -9.12 5.43 -4.28
CA SER A 208 -10.37 6.17 -4.11
C SER A 208 -10.34 7.55 -4.76
N ALA A 209 -11.34 7.81 -5.59
CA ALA A 209 -11.65 9.14 -6.12
C ALA A 209 -12.03 10.12 -4.99
N PRO A 210 -11.94 11.44 -5.21
CA PRO A 210 -11.42 12.12 -6.40
C PRO A 210 -9.89 12.29 -6.41
N GLY A 211 -9.23 11.96 -5.30
CA GLY A 211 -7.82 12.28 -5.09
C GLY A 211 -6.84 11.22 -5.58
N TYR A 212 -7.22 9.93 -5.57
CA TYR A 212 -6.42 8.80 -6.03
C TYR A 212 -4.99 8.79 -5.48
N GLY A 213 -4.87 8.46 -4.19
CA GLY A 213 -3.63 8.58 -3.42
C GLY A 213 -3.72 9.75 -2.45
N TRP A 214 -3.90 10.98 -2.92
CA TRP A 214 -4.10 12.12 -2.02
C TRP A 214 -5.52 12.17 -1.44
N PRO A 215 -5.75 12.31 -0.12
CA PRO A 215 -7.11 12.41 0.44
C PRO A 215 -7.68 13.83 0.26
N LEU A 216 -8.04 14.13 -0.99
CA LEU A 216 -8.56 15.43 -1.42
C LEU A 216 -9.85 15.79 -0.67
N GLY A 217 -9.91 17.00 -0.12
CA GLY A 217 -11.03 17.47 0.72
C GLY A 217 -10.89 17.10 2.21
N GLU A 218 -9.95 16.22 2.58
CA GLU A 218 -9.68 15.86 3.98
C GLU A 218 -8.34 16.37 4.49
N ARG A 219 -7.35 16.53 3.60
CA ARG A 219 -6.01 17.07 3.90
C ARG A 219 -5.63 18.17 2.92
N SER A 220 -5.05 19.24 3.48
CA SER A 220 -4.48 20.34 2.70
C SER A 220 -3.16 19.91 2.06
N TRP A 221 -2.97 20.24 0.78
CA TRP A 221 -1.67 20.10 0.13
C TRP A 221 -0.72 21.16 0.65
N ILE A 222 0.41 20.73 1.21
CA ILE A 222 1.53 21.60 1.56
C ILE A 222 2.68 21.19 0.65
N ASN A 223 3.33 22.17 0.05
CA ASN A 223 4.42 21.97 -0.89
C ASN A 223 5.58 21.18 -0.24
N PRO A 224 5.87 19.95 -0.68
CA PRO A 224 7.05 19.22 -0.19
C PRO A 224 8.37 19.85 -0.68
N SER A 225 8.30 20.58 -1.80
CA SER A 225 9.34 21.47 -2.32
C SER A 225 8.71 22.73 -2.93
N PRO A 226 9.43 23.87 -3.04
CA PRO A 226 8.84 25.14 -3.48
C PRO A 226 8.11 25.07 -4.82
N ASN A 227 8.62 24.27 -5.76
CA ASN A 227 8.05 24.08 -7.09
C ASN A 227 7.08 22.88 -7.19
N ALA A 228 6.62 22.34 -6.05
CA ALA A 228 5.56 21.33 -5.96
C ALA A 228 4.23 21.91 -5.41
N PRO A 229 3.59 22.83 -6.15
CA PRO A 229 2.51 23.67 -5.62
C PRO A 229 1.17 22.97 -5.40
N ASN A 230 0.93 21.84 -6.07
CA ASN A 230 -0.36 21.19 -6.05
C ASN A 230 -0.31 19.73 -6.52
N LEU A 231 -1.46 19.05 -6.43
CA LEU A 231 -1.62 17.66 -6.83
C LEU A 231 -1.47 17.43 -8.35
N SER A 232 -1.82 18.39 -9.20
CA SER A 232 -1.63 18.27 -10.65
C SER A 232 -0.16 18.18 -11.01
N MET A 233 0.68 19.02 -10.40
CA MET A 233 2.14 18.91 -10.51
C MET A 233 2.61 17.54 -10.04
N ALA A 234 2.18 17.06 -8.87
CA ALA A 234 2.61 15.77 -8.34
C ALA A 234 2.27 14.62 -9.32
N ARG A 235 1.05 14.65 -9.89
CA ARG A 235 0.60 13.70 -10.91
C ARG A 235 1.49 13.74 -12.16
N ALA A 236 1.82 14.92 -12.67
CA ALA A 236 2.61 15.09 -13.89
C ALA A 236 4.12 14.87 -13.69
N TYR A 237 4.61 14.96 -12.45
CA TYR A 237 6.03 15.06 -12.12
C TYR A 237 6.90 13.93 -12.69
N ALA A 238 6.43 12.68 -12.66
CA ALA A 238 7.16 11.54 -13.22
C ALA A 238 7.47 11.66 -14.72
N GLY A 239 6.73 12.51 -15.44
CA GLY A 239 7.06 12.91 -16.80
C GLY A 239 7.87 14.20 -16.82
N THR A 240 7.31 15.26 -16.25
CA THR A 240 7.85 16.63 -16.39
C THR A 240 9.22 16.81 -15.76
N VAL A 241 9.62 16.00 -14.78
CA VAL A 241 10.99 16.01 -14.24
C VAL A 241 12.04 15.66 -15.29
N MET A 242 11.70 14.85 -16.30
CA MET A 242 12.64 14.51 -17.38
C MET A 242 13.10 15.73 -18.17
N LEU A 243 12.31 16.81 -18.16
CA LEU A 243 12.68 18.06 -18.80
C LEU A 243 13.93 18.69 -18.20
N GLU A 244 14.28 18.39 -16.95
CA GLU A 244 15.51 18.90 -16.31
C GLU A 244 16.76 18.50 -17.11
N GLY A 245 16.76 17.29 -17.69
CA GLY A 245 17.80 16.79 -18.61
C GLY A 245 17.74 17.36 -20.04
N THR A 246 16.82 18.30 -20.30
CA THR A 246 16.59 18.87 -21.64
C THR A 246 16.65 20.39 -21.67
N THR A 247 16.81 20.96 -22.86
CA THR A 247 16.79 22.41 -23.11
C THR A 247 15.39 23.03 -23.05
N LEU A 248 14.33 22.22 -23.02
CA LEU A 248 12.95 22.70 -22.86
C LEU A 248 12.73 23.20 -21.43
N SER A 249 12.01 24.31 -21.25
CA SER A 249 11.55 24.74 -19.92
C SER A 249 10.46 23.83 -19.40
N GLU A 250 10.53 23.52 -18.11
CA GLU A 250 9.54 22.79 -17.31
C GLU A 250 8.59 23.74 -16.56
N GLY A 251 8.62 25.04 -16.87
CA GLY A 251 7.75 26.03 -16.25
C GLY A 251 8.21 26.53 -14.87
N ARG A 252 9.40 26.15 -14.37
CA ARG A 252 10.05 26.88 -13.26
C ARG A 252 10.17 28.36 -13.64
N GLY A 253 9.92 29.26 -12.68
CA GLY A 253 9.77 30.68 -12.97
C GLY A 253 8.35 31.13 -13.33
N THR A 254 7.37 30.23 -13.30
CA THR A 254 5.94 30.52 -13.51
C THR A 254 5.12 30.11 -12.28
N THR A 255 3.80 30.31 -12.34
CA THR A 255 2.85 29.85 -11.30
C THR A 255 2.43 28.38 -11.45
N ARG A 256 2.90 27.69 -12.51
CA ARG A 256 2.57 26.30 -12.85
C ARG A 256 3.81 25.47 -13.18
N PRO A 257 4.85 25.46 -12.32
CA PRO A 257 6.04 24.65 -12.57
C PRO A 257 5.69 23.16 -12.62
N LEU A 258 6.38 22.42 -13.49
CA LEU A 258 6.29 20.96 -13.62
C LEU A 258 4.88 20.45 -13.99
N GLU A 259 4.00 21.32 -14.47
CA GLU A 259 2.68 21.01 -15.07
C GLU A 259 2.64 21.32 -16.58
N LEU A 260 3.69 21.98 -17.08
CA LEU A 260 3.80 22.44 -18.46
C LEU A 260 5.24 22.33 -18.95
N PHE A 261 5.41 22.38 -20.27
CA PHE A 261 6.72 22.44 -20.89
C PHE A 261 6.72 23.26 -22.17
N GLY A 262 7.88 23.83 -22.53
CA GLY A 262 7.99 24.60 -23.77
C GLY A 262 9.33 25.28 -24.00
N ALA A 263 9.44 25.97 -25.13
CA ALA A 263 10.61 26.75 -25.52
C ALA A 263 10.19 27.89 -26.47
N PRO A 264 11.06 28.89 -26.70
CA PRO A 264 10.75 30.01 -27.61
C PRO A 264 10.56 29.60 -29.07
N ASP A 265 11.08 28.45 -29.48
CA ASP A 265 11.24 28.02 -30.87
C ASP A 265 10.45 26.76 -31.24
N ILE A 266 9.49 26.34 -30.41
CA ILE A 266 8.62 25.18 -30.69
C ILE A 266 7.23 25.61 -31.15
N ASP A 267 6.61 24.79 -32.01
CA ASP A 267 5.19 24.88 -32.35
C ASP A 267 4.39 23.87 -31.51
N ALA A 268 3.84 24.34 -30.40
CA ALA A 268 3.11 23.49 -29.45
C ALA A 268 1.86 22.84 -30.07
N ARG A 269 1.19 23.51 -31.03
CA ARG A 269 -0.01 22.95 -31.68
C ARG A 269 0.35 21.78 -32.56
N THR A 270 1.37 21.94 -33.39
CA THR A 270 1.88 20.87 -34.26
C THR A 270 2.44 19.73 -33.42
N LEU A 271 3.15 20.04 -32.33
CA LEU A 271 3.64 19.05 -31.38
C LEU A 271 2.52 18.19 -30.80
N ILE A 272 1.44 18.80 -30.27
CA ILE A 272 0.29 18.05 -29.73
C ILE A 272 -0.37 17.18 -30.81
N ALA A 273 -0.50 17.68 -32.03
CA ALA A 273 -1.08 16.92 -33.14
C ALA A 273 -0.23 15.67 -33.48
N ASP A 274 1.09 15.82 -33.53
CA ASP A 274 2.00 14.71 -33.79
C ASP A 274 2.03 13.69 -32.65
N MET A 275 1.94 14.15 -31.39
CA MET A 275 1.81 13.24 -30.23
C MET A 275 0.54 12.39 -30.36
N ARG A 276 -0.60 13.00 -30.67
CA ARG A 276 -1.87 12.29 -30.90
C ARG A 276 -1.82 11.31 -32.07
N SER A 277 -1.05 11.63 -33.11
CA SER A 277 -0.88 10.77 -34.28
C SER A 277 0.04 9.57 -33.98
N PHE A 278 1.10 9.78 -33.20
CA PHE A 278 2.15 8.80 -32.99
C PHE A 278 1.79 7.73 -31.95
N ALA A 279 1.15 8.11 -30.84
CA ALA A 279 0.72 7.19 -29.77
C ALA A 279 -0.47 7.77 -28.98
N PRO A 280 -1.68 7.81 -29.56
CA PRO A 280 -2.85 8.40 -28.91
C PRO A 280 -3.20 7.74 -27.57
N GLU A 281 -2.95 6.44 -27.42
CA GLU A 281 -3.21 5.66 -26.22
C GLU A 281 -2.40 6.13 -25.00
N TRP A 282 -1.21 6.69 -25.21
CA TRP A 282 -0.39 7.25 -24.13
C TRP A 282 -0.94 8.58 -23.59
N LEU A 283 -1.88 9.20 -24.30
CA LEU A 283 -2.51 10.47 -23.91
C LEU A 283 -3.88 10.29 -23.24
N ALA A 284 -4.40 9.06 -23.14
CA ALA A 284 -5.79 8.78 -22.79
C ALA A 284 -6.25 9.32 -21.41
N GLY A 285 -5.34 9.48 -20.44
CA GLY A 285 -5.67 9.92 -19.09
C GLY A 285 -5.48 11.41 -18.80
N CYS A 286 -5.26 12.25 -19.81
CA CYS A 286 -5.08 13.69 -19.63
C CYS A 286 -5.52 14.50 -20.84
N VAL A 287 -5.57 15.83 -20.69
CA VAL A 287 -5.73 16.76 -21.82
C VAL A 287 -4.48 17.61 -21.96
N LEU A 288 -3.94 17.65 -23.18
CA LEU A 288 -2.87 18.55 -23.57
C LEU A 288 -3.45 19.83 -24.16
N ARG A 289 -3.00 20.98 -23.66
CA ARG A 289 -3.43 22.30 -24.11
C ARG A 289 -2.24 23.15 -24.52
N GLU A 290 -2.33 23.78 -25.69
CA GLU A 290 -1.40 24.81 -26.13
C GLU A 290 -1.45 26.02 -25.17
N CYS A 291 -0.28 26.53 -24.79
CA CYS A 291 -0.13 27.70 -23.94
C CYS A 291 1.13 28.51 -24.27
N TRP A 292 1.21 29.70 -23.67
CA TRP A 292 2.40 30.54 -23.69
C TRP A 292 2.74 30.98 -22.29
N PHE A 293 4.03 31.04 -21.98
CA PHE A 293 4.51 31.44 -20.66
C PHE A 293 5.91 32.06 -20.79
N GLU A 294 6.24 32.93 -19.84
CA GLU A 294 7.57 33.54 -19.74
C GLU A 294 8.14 33.22 -18.35
N PRO A 295 9.14 32.33 -18.25
CA PRO A 295 9.82 32.06 -17.00
C PRO A 295 10.49 33.31 -16.44
N THR A 296 10.36 33.55 -15.13
CA THR A 296 11.07 34.64 -14.44
C THR A 296 12.48 34.25 -13.99
N PHE A 297 12.76 32.95 -13.88
CA PHE A 297 14.07 32.37 -13.59
C PHE A 297 14.22 31.01 -14.29
N HIS A 298 15.41 30.40 -14.24
CA HIS A 298 15.73 29.12 -14.87
C HIS A 298 15.74 29.16 -16.42
N LYS A 299 15.50 28.01 -17.08
CA LYS A 299 15.53 27.88 -18.54
C LYS A 299 14.57 28.85 -19.22
N HIS A 300 15.09 29.56 -20.23
CA HIS A 300 14.38 30.57 -21.03
C HIS A 300 13.84 31.77 -20.23
N ALA A 301 14.47 32.12 -19.11
CA ALA A 301 14.10 33.29 -18.32
C ALA A 301 14.03 34.58 -19.17
N GLY A 302 12.92 35.32 -19.04
CA GLY A 302 12.65 36.56 -19.79
C GLY A 302 12.37 36.36 -21.28
N LYS A 303 12.10 35.12 -21.73
CA LYS A 303 11.72 34.81 -23.11
C LYS A 303 10.33 34.16 -23.13
N LEU A 304 9.48 34.66 -24.03
CA LEU A 304 8.19 34.03 -24.32
C LEU A 304 8.43 32.62 -24.90
N CYS A 305 7.91 31.61 -24.21
CA CYS A 305 7.90 30.23 -24.63
C CYS A 305 6.51 29.87 -25.14
N ALA A 306 6.43 29.22 -26.31
CA ALA A 306 5.26 28.43 -26.67
C ALA A 306 5.39 27.05 -26.02
N GLY A 307 4.27 26.47 -25.57
CA GLY A 307 4.33 25.24 -24.80
C GLY A 307 3.02 24.48 -24.69
N VAL A 308 3.10 23.39 -23.94
CA VAL A 308 2.01 22.46 -23.69
C VAL A 308 1.80 22.38 -22.18
N GLN A 309 0.58 22.61 -21.72
CA GLN A 309 0.16 22.33 -20.35
C GLN A 309 -0.57 20.99 -20.30
N ILE A 310 -0.27 20.19 -19.28
CA ILE A 310 -0.88 18.89 -19.01
C ILE A 310 -1.98 19.08 -17.95
N HIS A 311 -3.23 18.82 -18.33
CA HIS A 311 -4.38 18.92 -17.43
C HIS A 311 -4.77 17.55 -16.86
N VAL A 312 -4.80 17.46 -15.53
CA VAL A 312 -5.01 16.22 -14.74
C VAL A 312 -5.85 16.46 -13.48
N GLU A 313 -6.59 17.56 -13.43
CA GLU A 313 -7.43 17.98 -12.30
C GLU A 313 -8.92 17.76 -12.53
N ASP A 314 -9.39 17.79 -13.77
CA ASP A 314 -10.80 17.68 -14.12
C ASP A 314 -11.21 16.20 -14.23
N PRO A 315 -12.12 15.68 -13.39
CA PRO A 315 -12.60 14.31 -13.49
C PRO A 315 -13.25 13.95 -14.84
N ALA A 316 -13.67 14.92 -15.64
CA ALA A 316 -14.19 14.68 -16.99
C ALA A 316 -13.09 14.26 -17.99
N HIS A 317 -11.83 14.51 -17.65
CA HIS A 317 -10.68 14.37 -18.55
C HIS A 317 -9.52 13.59 -17.93
N TYR A 318 -9.45 13.55 -16.60
CA TYR A 318 -8.43 12.83 -15.86
C TYR A 318 -8.89 11.41 -15.53
N ASP A 319 -8.25 10.44 -16.17
CA ASP A 319 -8.35 9.03 -15.81
C ASP A 319 -7.07 8.61 -15.09
N HIS A 320 -7.20 8.32 -13.78
CA HIS A 320 -6.07 7.93 -12.94
C HIS A 320 -5.36 6.67 -13.41
N ALA A 321 -6.12 5.67 -13.87
CA ALA A 321 -5.61 4.39 -14.30
C ALA A 321 -5.00 4.45 -15.70
N ALA A 322 -5.49 5.34 -16.57
CA ALA A 322 -4.97 5.54 -17.92
C ALA A 322 -3.86 6.62 -18.02
N PHE A 323 -3.72 7.51 -17.03
CA PHE A 323 -2.71 8.57 -17.09
C PHE A 323 -1.28 8.03 -16.98
N ARG A 324 -0.45 8.39 -17.96
CA ARG A 324 0.93 7.90 -18.17
C ARG A 324 1.92 9.06 -18.39
N PRO A 325 2.22 9.87 -17.36
CA PRO A 325 3.07 11.07 -17.49
C PRO A 325 4.46 10.79 -18.06
N TRP A 326 5.10 9.68 -17.71
CA TRP A 326 6.42 9.34 -18.25
C TRP A 326 6.34 9.11 -19.77
N ARG A 327 5.33 8.36 -20.23
CA ARG A 327 5.05 8.16 -21.66
C ARG A 327 4.63 9.44 -22.37
N VAL A 328 3.79 10.28 -21.76
CA VAL A 328 3.38 11.58 -22.32
C VAL A 328 4.61 12.44 -22.62
N GLN A 329 5.56 12.53 -21.70
CA GLN A 329 6.75 13.34 -21.89
C GLN A 329 7.77 12.68 -22.84
N ALA A 330 7.92 11.35 -22.80
CA ALA A 330 8.71 10.59 -23.78
C ALA A 330 8.21 10.85 -25.22
N LEU A 331 6.89 10.87 -25.39
CA LEU A 331 6.23 11.14 -26.67
C LEU A 331 6.52 12.56 -27.16
N ALA A 332 6.50 13.56 -26.26
CA ALA A 332 6.84 14.94 -26.62
C ALA A 332 8.30 15.07 -27.10
N PHE A 333 9.24 14.36 -26.47
CA PHE A 333 10.63 14.32 -26.92
C PHE A 333 10.74 13.66 -28.30
N LYS A 334 10.05 12.53 -28.50
CA LYS A 334 10.05 11.79 -29.76
C LYS A 334 9.52 12.63 -30.93
N THR A 335 8.38 13.29 -30.73
CA THR A 335 7.73 14.07 -31.78
C THR A 335 8.53 15.32 -32.10
N LEU A 336 9.10 16.00 -31.10
CA LEU A 336 9.98 17.14 -31.34
C LEU A 336 11.23 16.73 -32.12
N ARG A 337 11.91 15.63 -31.74
CA ARG A 337 13.07 15.10 -32.48
C ARG A 337 12.71 14.74 -33.93
N ARG A 338 11.51 14.21 -34.18
CA ARG A 338 11.04 13.90 -35.54
C ARG A 338 10.76 15.16 -36.37
N GLN A 339 10.21 16.20 -35.76
CA GLN A 339 9.97 17.49 -36.42
C GLN A 339 11.29 18.21 -36.73
N GLN A 340 12.25 18.12 -35.80
CA GLN A 340 13.54 18.82 -35.86
C GLN A 340 14.67 17.85 -35.47
N PRO A 341 15.21 17.08 -36.43
CA PRO A 341 16.23 16.06 -36.16
C PRO A 341 17.47 16.59 -35.44
N ASP A 342 17.88 17.83 -35.74
CA ASP A 342 19.07 18.47 -35.17
C ASP A 342 18.76 19.36 -33.94
N TYR A 343 17.54 19.30 -33.38
CA TYR A 343 17.19 20.10 -32.21
C TYR A 343 18.14 19.76 -31.03
N PRO A 344 18.75 20.75 -30.37
CA PRO A 344 19.65 20.51 -29.24
C PRO A 344 18.84 20.16 -27.99
N LEU A 345 18.22 18.99 -27.98
CA LEU A 345 17.26 18.60 -26.95
C LEU A 345 17.94 18.29 -25.61
N TRP A 346 19.02 17.52 -25.62
CA TRP A 346 19.68 17.01 -24.42
C TRP A 346 20.67 18.03 -23.86
N ARG A 347 20.66 18.24 -22.54
CA ARG A 347 21.63 19.08 -21.86
C ARG A 347 22.77 18.25 -21.31
N ASP A 348 23.99 18.72 -21.55
CA ASP A 348 25.21 18.21 -20.94
C ASP A 348 25.67 19.19 -19.84
N PHE A 349 25.42 18.81 -18.59
CA PHE A 349 25.75 19.59 -17.40
C PHE A 349 25.82 18.67 -16.18
N ALA A 350 26.50 19.12 -15.13
CA ALA A 350 26.52 18.40 -13.87
C ALA A 350 25.11 18.40 -13.24
N TYR A 351 24.59 17.22 -12.93
CA TYR A 351 23.24 17.05 -12.37
C TYR A 351 23.32 16.30 -11.05
N GLU A 352 22.88 16.93 -9.96
CA GLU A 352 22.85 16.33 -8.62
C GLU A 352 24.22 15.69 -8.24
N TYR A 353 25.30 16.44 -8.49
CA TYR A 353 26.70 16.09 -8.22
C TYR A 353 27.30 14.98 -9.12
N GLU A 354 26.58 14.57 -10.17
CA GLU A 354 27.11 13.70 -11.22
C GLU A 354 27.66 14.52 -12.38
N HIS A 355 28.91 14.25 -12.78
CA HIS A 355 29.64 15.03 -13.78
C HIS A 355 29.88 14.29 -15.11
N ASP A 356 29.77 12.96 -15.11
CA ASP A 356 30.25 12.12 -16.22
C ASP A 356 29.12 11.55 -17.10
N ARG A 357 27.87 11.64 -16.64
CA ARG A 357 26.70 11.04 -17.29
C ARG A 357 25.70 12.12 -17.67
N LEU A 358 25.04 11.97 -18.82
CA LEU A 358 24.00 12.90 -19.24
C LEU A 358 22.84 12.89 -18.25
N ALA A 359 22.35 14.09 -17.90
CA ALA A 359 21.27 14.26 -16.93
C ALA A 359 20.01 13.46 -17.30
N ILE A 360 19.63 13.39 -18.58
CA ILE A 360 18.45 12.62 -19.02
C ILE A 360 18.59 11.11 -18.78
N ASP A 361 19.81 10.57 -18.94
CA ASP A 361 20.09 9.14 -18.75
C ASP A 361 20.14 8.81 -17.26
N LEU A 362 20.71 9.70 -16.44
CA LEU A 362 20.65 9.62 -14.96
C LEU A 362 19.20 9.63 -14.45
N ILE A 363 18.38 10.56 -14.96
CA ILE A 363 16.98 10.68 -14.58
C ILE A 363 16.22 9.38 -14.90
N ASN A 364 16.45 8.80 -16.06
CA ASN A 364 15.77 7.58 -16.51
C ASN A 364 16.45 6.29 -16.03
N GLY A 365 17.62 6.37 -15.42
CA GLY A 365 18.36 5.22 -14.90
C GLY A 365 18.90 4.30 -15.99
N SER A 366 19.03 4.81 -17.23
CA SER A 366 19.62 4.14 -18.40
C SER A 366 19.58 5.08 -19.62
N PRO A 367 20.33 4.81 -20.70
CA PRO A 367 20.25 5.58 -21.94
C PRO A 367 19.07 5.20 -22.85
N VAL A 368 18.31 4.16 -22.49
CA VAL A 368 17.28 3.54 -23.33
C VAL A 368 16.25 4.54 -23.86
N LEU A 369 15.75 5.44 -23.00
CA LEU A 369 14.78 6.46 -23.42
C LEU A 369 15.40 7.40 -24.46
N ARG A 370 16.59 7.92 -24.20
CA ARG A 370 17.28 8.88 -25.08
C ARG A 370 17.56 8.25 -26.44
N GLU A 371 18.09 7.03 -26.45
CA GLU A 371 18.37 6.28 -27.68
C GLU A 371 17.09 6.00 -28.47
N TRP A 372 15.99 5.63 -27.79
CA TRP A 372 14.69 5.47 -28.44
C TRP A 372 14.15 6.78 -29.03
N VAL A 373 14.33 7.91 -28.35
CA VAL A 373 13.93 9.23 -28.87
C VAL A 373 14.73 9.56 -30.14
N ASP A 374 16.05 9.41 -30.08
CA ASP A 374 16.99 9.83 -31.14
C ASP A 374 16.98 8.89 -32.37
N ASP A 375 16.56 7.63 -32.23
CA ASP A 375 16.43 6.70 -33.36
C ASP A 375 15.21 7.03 -34.24
N PRO A 376 15.36 7.54 -35.47
CA PRO A 376 14.23 7.90 -36.33
C PRO A 376 13.32 6.72 -36.72
N ALA A 377 13.81 5.48 -36.64
CA ALA A 377 13.07 4.27 -36.97
C ALA A 377 12.25 3.71 -35.79
N ALA A 378 12.59 4.08 -34.55
CA ALA A 378 11.92 3.57 -33.36
C ALA A 378 10.45 4.00 -33.26
N ARG A 379 9.58 3.06 -32.89
CA ARG A 379 8.13 3.21 -32.76
C ARG A 379 7.72 3.19 -31.29
N ALA A 380 6.53 3.70 -30.98
CA ALA A 380 5.97 3.69 -29.61
C ALA A 380 5.98 2.29 -28.98
N CYS A 381 5.59 1.26 -29.73
CA CYS A 381 5.53 -0.13 -29.24
C CYS A 381 6.88 -0.69 -28.80
N ASP A 382 8.00 -0.16 -29.32
CA ASP A 382 9.33 -0.67 -29.00
C ASP A 382 9.72 -0.26 -27.57
N LEU A 383 9.45 0.99 -27.16
CA LEU A 383 9.62 1.45 -25.78
C LEU A 383 8.55 0.86 -24.85
N ASP A 384 7.30 0.74 -25.33
CA ASP A 384 6.18 0.24 -24.53
C ASP A 384 6.37 -1.20 -24.08
N ALA A 385 6.93 -2.05 -24.96
CA ALA A 385 7.21 -3.45 -24.67
C ALA A 385 8.25 -3.60 -23.54
N LEU A 386 9.30 -2.78 -23.55
CA LEU A 386 10.32 -2.75 -22.50
C LEU A 386 9.71 -2.26 -21.18
N ALA A 387 9.05 -1.11 -21.19
CA ALA A 387 8.46 -0.52 -19.99
C ALA A 387 7.37 -1.43 -19.39
N THR A 388 6.52 -2.06 -20.20
CA THR A 388 5.46 -2.94 -19.70
C THR A 388 6.01 -4.21 -19.03
N ALA A 389 7.09 -4.77 -19.57
CA ALA A 389 7.76 -5.92 -18.95
C ALA A 389 8.34 -5.54 -17.57
N ASP A 390 9.04 -4.42 -17.50
CA ASP A 390 9.61 -3.86 -16.27
C ASP A 390 8.53 -3.50 -15.23
N GLU A 391 7.44 -2.89 -15.67
CA GLU A 391 6.29 -2.56 -14.83
C GLU A 391 5.62 -3.82 -14.25
N ALA A 392 5.50 -4.89 -15.04
CA ALA A 392 4.96 -6.17 -14.58
C ALA A 392 5.88 -6.82 -13.53
N ALA A 393 7.18 -6.85 -13.79
CA ALA A 393 8.19 -7.35 -12.86
C ALA A 393 8.21 -6.55 -11.54
N TRP A 394 8.06 -5.22 -11.63
CA TRP A 394 7.98 -4.36 -10.45
C TRP A 394 6.71 -4.61 -9.62
N ARG A 395 5.56 -4.83 -10.26
CA ARG A 395 4.31 -5.14 -9.55
C ARG A 395 4.44 -6.43 -8.72
N GLU A 396 5.11 -7.44 -9.25
CA GLU A 396 5.43 -8.68 -8.52
C GLU A 396 6.42 -8.40 -7.38
N THR A 397 7.54 -7.76 -7.69
CA THR A 397 8.60 -7.41 -6.71
C THR A 397 8.05 -6.62 -5.51
N ARG A 398 7.18 -5.64 -5.75
CA ARG A 398 6.68 -4.75 -4.70
C ARG A 398 5.57 -5.37 -3.84
N SER A 399 4.91 -6.42 -4.33
CA SER A 399 3.70 -6.99 -3.70
C SER A 399 3.88 -7.37 -2.22
N PRO A 400 4.98 -8.04 -1.79
CA PRO A 400 5.17 -8.43 -0.39
C PRO A 400 5.34 -7.25 0.58
N PHE A 401 5.58 -6.05 0.06
CA PHE A 401 5.88 -4.86 0.84
C PHE A 401 4.68 -3.93 1.00
N LEU A 402 3.56 -4.21 0.33
CA LEU A 402 2.36 -3.39 0.39
C LEU A 402 1.70 -3.48 1.78
N LEU A 403 1.46 -2.33 2.39
CA LEU A 403 0.79 -2.18 3.68
C LEU A 403 -0.71 -1.84 3.50
N TYR A 404 -1.08 -1.32 2.33
CA TYR A 404 -2.46 -0.87 2.04
C TYR A 404 -3.00 -1.49 0.74
N PRO A 405 -3.33 -2.80 0.72
CA PRO A 405 -3.98 -3.42 -0.43
C PRO A 405 -5.50 -3.20 -0.42
N ASN A 406 -6.12 -3.28 -1.60
CA ASN A 406 -7.58 -3.42 -1.69
C ASN A 406 -7.96 -4.83 -1.19
N SER A 407 -9.15 -4.95 -0.61
CA SER A 407 -9.51 -5.98 0.37
C SER A 407 -9.42 -7.45 -0.05
N ASN A 408 -9.19 -7.80 -1.33
CA ASN A 408 -8.85 -9.18 -1.75
C ASN A 408 -8.03 -9.31 -3.06
N ASP A 409 -7.38 -8.24 -3.54
CA ASP A 409 -6.58 -8.34 -4.78
C ASP A 409 -5.50 -9.42 -4.67
N GLY A 410 -4.95 -9.65 -3.47
CA GLY A 410 -3.93 -10.67 -3.19
C GLY A 410 -4.41 -12.09 -3.47
N LEU A 411 -5.47 -12.55 -2.79
CA LEU A 411 -5.97 -13.93 -2.95
C LEU A 411 -6.52 -14.16 -4.37
N ALA A 412 -7.23 -13.19 -4.94
CA ALA A 412 -7.74 -13.30 -6.31
C ALA A 412 -6.59 -13.43 -7.33
N SER A 413 -5.50 -12.67 -7.14
CA SER A 413 -4.30 -12.75 -7.98
C SER A 413 -3.56 -14.08 -7.81
N GLU A 414 -3.42 -14.59 -6.58
CA GLU A 414 -2.83 -15.92 -6.33
C GLU A 414 -3.61 -17.04 -7.02
N ILE A 415 -4.95 -17.00 -6.95
CA ILE A 415 -5.81 -17.97 -7.66
C ILE A 415 -5.58 -17.88 -9.16
N CYS A 416 -5.58 -16.67 -9.74
CA CYS A 416 -5.35 -16.46 -11.16
C CYS A 416 -3.97 -16.97 -11.61
N SER A 417 -2.93 -16.67 -10.85
CA SER A 417 -1.56 -17.12 -11.10
C SER A 417 -1.45 -18.65 -11.10
N ARG A 418 -2.02 -19.33 -10.10
CA ARG A 418 -2.03 -20.81 -10.05
C ARG A 418 -2.81 -21.45 -11.19
N LEU A 419 -3.82 -20.77 -11.72
CA LEU A 419 -4.60 -21.23 -12.86
C LEU A 419 -3.99 -20.83 -14.22
N GLY A 420 -2.93 -20.02 -14.24
CA GLY A 420 -2.32 -19.51 -15.46
C GLY A 420 -3.25 -18.57 -16.24
N VAL A 421 -4.14 -17.85 -15.56
CA VAL A 421 -5.07 -16.88 -16.15
C VAL A 421 -4.80 -15.48 -15.64
N ARG A 422 -5.20 -14.46 -16.41
CA ARG A 422 -5.14 -13.06 -15.96
C ARG A 422 -6.44 -12.68 -15.24
N PRO A 423 -6.39 -11.88 -14.17
CA PRO A 423 -7.58 -11.23 -13.63
C PRO A 423 -8.26 -10.38 -14.71
N SER A 424 -9.59 -10.41 -14.76
CA SER A 424 -10.37 -9.52 -15.62
C SER A 424 -10.38 -8.09 -15.07
N GLN A 425 -10.38 -7.11 -15.95
CA GLN A 425 -10.45 -5.70 -15.57
C GLN A 425 -11.86 -5.35 -15.09
N LEU A 426 -11.93 -4.86 -13.85
CA LEU A 426 -13.13 -4.37 -13.19
C LEU A 426 -12.83 -2.98 -12.65
N GLU A 427 -13.67 -2.01 -12.99
CA GLU A 427 -13.62 -0.69 -12.38
C GLU A 427 -14.66 -0.62 -11.27
N ILE A 428 -14.22 -0.33 -10.05
CA ILE A 428 -15.09 -0.04 -8.91
C ILE A 428 -14.81 1.39 -8.49
N SER A 429 -15.85 2.21 -8.49
CA SER A 429 -15.77 3.61 -8.07
C SER A 429 -16.92 3.94 -7.12
N ARG A 430 -16.77 5.03 -6.38
CA ARG A 430 -17.79 5.51 -5.44
C ARG A 430 -18.19 6.93 -5.81
N PHE A 431 -19.48 7.15 -5.99
CA PHE A 431 -20.02 8.46 -6.29
C PHE A 431 -20.03 9.35 -5.03
N SER A 432 -20.14 10.67 -5.24
CA SER A 432 -20.13 11.68 -4.16
C SER A 432 -21.27 11.53 -3.14
N ASN A 433 -22.32 10.77 -3.48
CA ASN A 433 -23.43 10.43 -2.60
C ASN A 433 -23.26 9.07 -1.88
N ASP A 434 -22.04 8.52 -1.87
CA ASP A 434 -21.68 7.25 -1.21
C ASP A 434 -22.17 5.97 -1.93
N ASN A 435 -22.74 6.10 -3.14
CA ASN A 435 -23.15 4.94 -3.93
C ASN A 435 -21.97 4.30 -4.65
N LEU A 436 -21.89 2.97 -4.60
CA LEU A 436 -20.94 2.18 -5.38
C LEU A 436 -21.36 2.08 -6.85
N HIS A 437 -20.37 2.16 -7.74
CA HIS A 437 -20.46 1.92 -9.16
C HIS A 437 -19.48 0.82 -9.55
N VAL A 438 -19.94 -0.11 -10.38
CA VAL A 438 -19.12 -1.20 -10.90
C VAL A 438 -19.28 -1.26 -12.41
N GLN A 439 -18.15 -1.30 -13.13
CA GLN A 439 -18.11 -1.48 -14.56
C GLN A 439 -17.15 -2.62 -14.94
N ILE A 440 -17.68 -3.60 -15.66
CA ILE A 440 -16.89 -4.69 -16.24
C ILE A 440 -16.26 -4.17 -17.53
N GLN A 441 -14.94 -4.17 -17.62
CA GLN A 441 -14.20 -3.58 -18.74
C GLN A 441 -13.96 -4.57 -19.90
N GLU A 442 -14.51 -5.77 -19.80
CA GLU A 442 -14.30 -6.86 -20.76
C GLU A 442 -15.61 -7.49 -21.24
N ASN A 443 -15.60 -8.08 -22.44
CA ASN A 443 -16.75 -8.81 -22.94
C ASN A 443 -16.91 -10.16 -22.21
N VAL A 444 -17.96 -10.24 -21.38
CA VAL A 444 -18.31 -11.42 -20.59
C VAL A 444 -19.48 -12.22 -21.15
N ARG A 445 -20.02 -11.85 -22.33
CA ARG A 445 -21.17 -12.54 -22.94
C ARG A 445 -20.86 -14.01 -23.15
N GLU A 446 -21.80 -14.85 -22.71
CA GLU A 446 -21.71 -16.31 -22.81
C GLU A 446 -20.49 -16.93 -22.10
N ARG A 447 -19.85 -16.19 -21.17
CA ARG A 447 -18.70 -16.70 -20.41
C ARG A 447 -19.11 -17.29 -19.06
N ASP A 448 -18.27 -18.22 -18.60
CA ASP A 448 -18.20 -18.64 -17.21
C ASP A 448 -17.35 -17.62 -16.43
N VAL A 449 -17.95 -16.97 -15.44
CA VAL A 449 -17.30 -15.92 -14.65
C VAL A 449 -17.24 -16.31 -13.18
N PHE A 450 -16.10 -16.03 -12.56
CA PHE A 450 -15.84 -16.28 -11.14
C PHE A 450 -15.54 -14.95 -10.47
N VAL A 451 -16.34 -14.57 -9.47
CA VAL A 451 -16.16 -13.32 -8.71
C VAL A 451 -15.64 -13.69 -7.34
N VAL A 452 -14.44 -13.24 -6.98
CA VAL A 452 -13.79 -13.53 -5.70
C VAL A 452 -13.94 -12.33 -4.78
N GLN A 453 -14.66 -12.48 -3.67
CA GLN A 453 -14.76 -11.44 -2.65
C GLN A 453 -15.08 -12.05 -1.28
N SER A 454 -14.20 -11.87 -0.31
CA SER A 454 -14.48 -12.16 1.10
C SER A 454 -15.25 -11.01 1.75
N PHE A 455 -16.16 -11.33 2.66
CA PHE A 455 -16.95 -10.33 3.38
C PHE A 455 -16.25 -9.88 4.67
N THR A 456 -15.15 -9.16 4.50
CA THR A 456 -14.33 -8.58 5.58
C THR A 456 -14.69 -7.12 5.84
N GLU A 457 -14.13 -6.48 6.87
CA GLU A 457 -14.40 -5.08 7.17
C GLU A 457 -13.89 -4.13 6.05
N PRO A 458 -14.70 -3.16 5.57
CA PRO A 458 -16.11 -2.92 5.87
C PRO A 458 -17.06 -3.92 5.18
N VAL A 459 -17.77 -4.72 5.99
CA VAL A 459 -18.53 -5.90 5.51
C VAL A 459 -19.65 -5.55 4.53
N SER A 460 -20.42 -4.51 4.85
CA SER A 460 -21.55 -4.09 4.03
C SER A 460 -21.12 -3.68 2.62
N ASP A 461 -19.98 -3.00 2.51
CA ASP A 461 -19.47 -2.49 1.26
C ASP A 461 -19.03 -3.65 0.36
N HIS A 462 -18.25 -4.60 0.89
CA HIS A 462 -17.84 -5.78 0.12
C HIS A 462 -19.03 -6.65 -0.32
N ILE A 463 -20.09 -6.73 0.49
CA ILE A 463 -21.34 -7.39 0.09
C ILE A 463 -21.98 -6.61 -1.05
N MET A 464 -22.11 -5.29 -0.95
CA MET A 464 -22.70 -4.47 -1.99
C MET A 464 -21.88 -4.51 -3.29
N GLU A 465 -20.55 -4.43 -3.23
CA GLU A 465 -19.66 -4.60 -4.38
C GLU A 465 -19.88 -5.95 -5.06
N MET A 466 -19.93 -7.05 -4.29
CA MET A 466 -20.21 -8.39 -4.82
C MET A 466 -21.58 -8.44 -5.51
N LEU A 467 -22.62 -7.90 -4.89
CA LEU A 467 -23.99 -7.92 -5.43
C LEU A 467 -24.11 -7.09 -6.72
N ILE A 468 -23.55 -5.88 -6.74
CA ILE A 468 -23.56 -5.00 -7.92
C ILE A 468 -22.73 -5.63 -9.05
N THR A 469 -21.59 -6.25 -8.74
CA THR A 469 -20.76 -6.96 -9.72
C THR A 469 -21.52 -8.13 -10.35
N ILE A 470 -22.17 -8.97 -9.53
CA ILE A 470 -22.96 -10.10 -10.02
C ILE A 470 -24.12 -9.61 -10.90
N ASP A 471 -24.83 -8.56 -10.48
CA ASP A 471 -25.94 -7.99 -11.26
C ASP A 471 -25.46 -7.41 -12.60
N ALA A 472 -24.32 -6.71 -12.61
CA ALA A 472 -23.68 -6.21 -13.83
C ALA A 472 -23.27 -7.34 -14.78
N LEU A 473 -22.68 -8.43 -14.26
CA LEU A 473 -22.29 -9.60 -15.07
C LEU A 473 -23.51 -10.28 -15.69
N ARG A 474 -24.59 -10.43 -14.91
CA ARG A 474 -25.85 -11.00 -15.38
C ARG A 474 -26.45 -10.15 -16.48
N SER A 475 -26.50 -8.83 -16.28
CA SER A 475 -27.00 -7.86 -17.25
C SER A 475 -26.15 -7.84 -18.53
N ALA A 476 -24.84 -8.07 -18.41
CA ALA A 476 -23.91 -8.26 -19.51
C ALA A 476 -23.99 -9.65 -20.18
N SER A 477 -24.99 -10.46 -19.83
CA SER A 477 -25.25 -11.79 -20.42
C SER A 477 -24.14 -12.82 -20.20
N ALA A 478 -23.48 -12.79 -19.03
CA ALA A 478 -22.63 -13.91 -18.61
C ALA A 478 -23.44 -15.22 -18.60
N GLN A 479 -22.85 -16.33 -19.06
CA GLN A 479 -23.54 -17.63 -19.12
C GLN A 479 -23.76 -18.19 -17.71
N ARG A 480 -22.74 -18.06 -16.86
CA ARG A 480 -22.75 -18.59 -15.50
C ARG A 480 -21.85 -17.74 -14.60
N ILE A 481 -22.36 -17.40 -13.43
CA ILE A 481 -21.68 -16.59 -12.43
C ILE A 481 -21.49 -17.45 -11.17
N THR A 482 -20.24 -17.69 -10.81
CA THR A 482 -19.87 -18.35 -9.55
C THR A 482 -19.35 -17.31 -8.57
N ALA A 483 -20.06 -17.13 -7.46
CA ALA A 483 -19.63 -16.28 -6.36
C ALA A 483 -18.67 -17.05 -5.46
N ILE A 484 -17.39 -16.70 -5.48
CA ILE A 484 -16.35 -17.24 -4.62
C ILE A 484 -16.25 -16.33 -3.40
N ILE A 485 -16.68 -16.84 -2.24
CA ILE A 485 -16.72 -16.09 -0.97
C ILE A 485 -15.87 -16.85 0.05
N PRO A 486 -14.54 -16.62 0.08
CA PRO A 486 -13.65 -17.36 0.97
C PRO A 486 -14.03 -17.20 2.44
N TYR A 487 -14.44 -16.00 2.88
CA TYR A 487 -15.00 -15.76 4.21
C TYR A 487 -16.41 -15.15 4.15
N TYR A 488 -17.38 -15.84 4.76
CA TYR A 488 -18.79 -15.45 4.82
C TYR A 488 -19.16 -14.91 6.22
N SER A 489 -18.93 -13.62 6.48
CA SER A 489 -19.04 -13.01 7.82
C SER A 489 -20.37 -13.16 8.54
N TYR A 490 -21.49 -13.15 7.82
CA TYR A 490 -22.82 -13.35 8.42
C TYR A 490 -23.17 -14.83 8.70
N ALA A 491 -22.21 -15.75 8.56
CA ALA A 491 -22.40 -17.17 8.88
C ALA A 491 -22.80 -17.43 10.34
N ARG A 492 -22.47 -16.53 11.28
CA ARG A 492 -22.85 -16.67 12.70
C ARG A 492 -24.30 -16.26 13.00
N SER A 493 -24.95 -15.56 12.07
CA SER A 493 -26.37 -15.23 12.14
C SER A 493 -27.18 -16.29 11.39
N ASP A 494 -27.10 -17.53 11.87
CA ASP A 494 -27.62 -18.75 11.24
C ASP A 494 -28.93 -19.27 11.86
N LYS A 495 -29.32 -18.77 13.04
CA LYS A 495 -30.54 -19.20 13.74
C LYS A 495 -31.16 -18.06 14.53
N LYS A 496 -32.42 -18.25 14.93
CA LYS A 496 -33.12 -17.36 15.88
C LYS A 496 -32.92 -17.88 17.29
N ASP A 497 -31.99 -17.31 18.03
CA ASP A 497 -31.78 -17.59 19.45
C ASP A 497 -32.65 -16.71 20.37
N LYS A 498 -33.21 -15.62 19.81
CA LYS A 498 -34.14 -14.71 20.49
C LYS A 498 -35.35 -14.38 19.61
N PRO A 499 -36.51 -14.00 20.19
CA PRO A 499 -37.64 -13.50 19.43
C PRO A 499 -37.26 -12.25 18.60
N ARG A 500 -37.84 -12.14 17.40
CA ARG A 500 -37.79 -10.93 16.54
C ARG A 500 -36.41 -10.49 16.02
N ILE A 501 -35.47 -11.43 15.86
CA ILE A 501 -34.19 -11.17 15.15
C ILE A 501 -34.22 -11.71 13.71
N SER A 502 -33.27 -11.25 12.88
CA SER A 502 -33.02 -11.76 11.53
C SER A 502 -32.10 -12.99 11.55
N ILE A 503 -32.24 -13.87 10.54
CA ILE A 503 -31.22 -14.85 10.18
C ILE A 503 -30.45 -14.20 9.02
N THR A 504 -29.49 -13.33 9.33
CA THR A 504 -28.86 -12.48 8.31
C THR A 504 -28.03 -13.31 7.33
N GLY A 505 -27.44 -14.42 7.76
CA GLY A 505 -26.78 -15.35 6.84
C GLY A 505 -27.73 -15.89 5.77
N ARG A 506 -29.01 -16.10 6.09
CA ARG A 506 -30.02 -16.47 5.09
C ARG A 506 -30.34 -15.32 4.15
N LEU A 507 -30.50 -14.10 4.69
CA LEU A 507 -30.79 -12.91 3.90
C LEU A 507 -29.70 -12.65 2.85
N ILE A 508 -28.43 -12.67 3.24
CA ILE A 508 -27.31 -12.44 2.31
C ILE A 508 -27.24 -13.54 1.24
N ALA A 509 -27.48 -14.80 1.61
CA ALA A 509 -27.57 -15.90 0.63
C ALA A 509 -28.69 -15.68 -0.39
N ASP A 510 -29.87 -15.25 0.05
CA ASP A 510 -31.00 -14.94 -0.83
C ASP A 510 -30.70 -13.72 -1.73
N MET A 511 -29.98 -12.71 -1.22
CA MET A 511 -29.54 -11.54 -2.02
C MET A 511 -28.56 -11.92 -3.12
N LEU A 512 -27.58 -12.79 -2.86
CA LEU A 512 -26.61 -13.27 -3.86
C LEU A 512 -27.30 -13.99 -5.02
N VAL A 513 -28.25 -14.87 -4.69
CA VAL A 513 -29.07 -15.56 -5.69
C VAL A 513 -29.94 -14.57 -6.47
N THR A 514 -30.52 -13.58 -5.78
CA THR A 514 -31.36 -12.54 -6.40
C THR A 514 -30.56 -11.70 -7.41
N ALA A 515 -29.34 -11.30 -7.05
CA ALA A 515 -28.43 -10.57 -7.94
C ALA A 515 -28.11 -11.38 -9.20
N GLY A 516 -27.89 -12.69 -9.07
CA GLY A 516 -27.68 -13.56 -10.23
C GLY A 516 -26.65 -14.66 -10.07
N ALA A 517 -26.15 -14.92 -8.86
CA ALA A 517 -25.20 -16.02 -8.65
C ALA A 517 -25.86 -17.37 -9.02
N ASN A 518 -25.21 -18.15 -9.87
CA ASN A 518 -25.65 -19.49 -10.25
C ASN A 518 -25.05 -20.57 -9.37
N ARG A 519 -23.95 -20.27 -8.68
CA ARG A 519 -23.22 -21.15 -7.77
C ARG A 519 -22.49 -20.31 -6.74
N VAL A 520 -22.30 -20.86 -5.54
CA VAL A 520 -21.43 -20.30 -4.51
C VAL A 520 -20.30 -21.27 -4.19
N LEU A 521 -19.09 -20.76 -4.04
CA LEU A 521 -17.96 -21.50 -3.50
C LEU A 521 -17.48 -20.77 -2.24
N THR A 522 -17.35 -21.48 -1.13
CA THR A 522 -16.96 -20.88 0.16
C THR A 522 -16.11 -21.85 0.98
N MET A 523 -15.45 -21.35 2.02
CA MET A 523 -14.62 -22.14 2.92
C MET A 523 -15.20 -22.15 4.34
N ASP A 524 -15.14 -23.31 5.00
CA ASP A 524 -15.39 -23.54 6.44
C ASP A 524 -16.43 -22.61 7.10
N LEU A 525 -17.67 -22.65 6.59
CA LEU A 525 -18.82 -22.00 7.22
C LEU A 525 -18.92 -22.31 8.72
N HIS A 526 -19.35 -21.29 9.49
CA HIS A 526 -19.48 -21.38 10.95
C HIS A 526 -20.26 -22.62 11.41
N ALA A 527 -21.36 -22.92 10.71
CA ALA A 527 -22.15 -24.11 10.89
C ALA A 527 -22.43 -24.79 9.55
N ASP A 528 -22.32 -26.12 9.49
CA ASP A 528 -22.57 -26.93 8.29
C ASP A 528 -23.96 -26.61 7.65
N GLN A 529 -24.95 -26.25 8.46
CA GLN A 529 -26.32 -25.96 8.02
C GLN A 529 -26.45 -24.67 7.21
N VAL A 530 -25.50 -23.73 7.33
CA VAL A 530 -25.48 -22.49 6.52
C VAL A 530 -25.39 -22.82 5.03
N HIS A 531 -24.81 -23.97 4.67
CA HIS A 531 -24.84 -24.53 3.31
C HIS A 531 -26.26 -24.57 2.72
N GLY A 532 -27.26 -24.91 3.54
CA GLY A 532 -28.67 -25.00 3.13
C GLY A 532 -29.39 -23.66 2.97
N PHE A 533 -28.73 -22.52 3.25
CA PHE A 533 -29.33 -21.20 3.02
C PHE A 533 -29.40 -20.84 1.54
N PHE A 534 -28.42 -21.28 0.76
CA PHE A 534 -28.32 -20.98 -0.64
C PHE A 534 -29.29 -21.85 -1.45
N ARG A 535 -30.01 -21.23 -2.39
CA ARG A 535 -30.93 -21.92 -3.31
C ARG A 535 -30.25 -22.39 -4.61
N VAL A 536 -28.93 -22.29 -4.65
CA VAL A 536 -28.08 -22.65 -5.78
C VAL A 536 -27.03 -23.66 -5.30
N PRO A 537 -26.38 -24.41 -6.20
CA PRO A 537 -25.28 -25.29 -5.82
C PRO A 537 -24.22 -24.54 -5.01
N VAL A 538 -23.79 -25.15 -3.90
CA VAL A 538 -22.73 -24.60 -3.04
C VAL A 538 -21.63 -25.63 -2.88
N ASP A 539 -20.42 -25.22 -3.24
CA ASP A 539 -19.18 -25.93 -2.98
C ASP A 539 -18.60 -25.40 -1.65
N HIS A 540 -18.85 -26.14 -0.57
CA HIS A 540 -18.34 -25.82 0.77
C HIS A 540 -17.03 -26.59 1.00
N LEU A 541 -15.92 -25.90 0.81
CA LEU A 541 -14.58 -26.45 0.97
C LEU A 541 -14.12 -26.40 2.43
N THR A 542 -13.12 -27.21 2.75
CA THR A 542 -12.49 -27.21 4.08
C THR A 542 -10.97 -27.06 4.00
N ALA A 543 -10.41 -26.23 4.88
CA ALA A 543 -8.98 -26.00 5.05
C ALA A 543 -8.35 -26.91 6.11
N ILE A 544 -9.12 -27.81 6.74
CA ILE A 544 -8.61 -28.81 7.70
C ILE A 544 -7.38 -29.55 7.15
N PRO A 545 -7.36 -30.05 5.89
CA PRO A 545 -6.19 -30.71 5.33
C PRO A 545 -4.95 -29.81 5.33
N THR A 546 -5.07 -28.58 4.85
CA THR A 546 -3.96 -27.61 4.75
C THR A 546 -3.36 -27.29 6.11
N ILE A 547 -4.22 -27.01 7.10
CA ILE A 547 -3.75 -26.68 8.46
C ILE A 547 -3.17 -27.93 9.14
N ALA A 548 -3.78 -29.11 8.98
CA ALA A 548 -3.24 -30.35 9.52
C ALA A 548 -1.88 -30.72 8.90
N ASP A 549 -1.70 -30.48 7.60
CA ASP A 549 -0.43 -30.73 6.92
C ASP A 549 0.66 -29.81 7.45
N HIS A 550 0.36 -28.53 7.72
CA HIS A 550 1.28 -27.62 8.42
C HIS A 550 1.68 -28.17 9.79
N PHE A 551 0.72 -28.61 10.63
CA PHE A 551 1.05 -29.15 11.94
C PHE A 551 1.88 -30.43 11.85
N ARG A 552 1.58 -31.32 10.90
CA ARG A 552 2.34 -32.56 10.68
C ARG A 552 3.79 -32.31 10.24
N GLN A 553 4.03 -31.25 9.47
CA GLN A 553 5.35 -30.92 8.96
C GLN A 553 6.24 -30.22 9.99
N ASN A 554 5.64 -29.48 10.93
CA ASN A 554 6.38 -28.57 11.80
C ASN A 554 6.40 -28.99 13.29
N TYR A 555 5.61 -29.99 13.70
CA TYR A 555 5.47 -30.38 15.11
C TYR A 555 5.53 -31.90 15.30
N ASP A 556 5.95 -32.32 16.50
CA ASP A 556 5.89 -33.71 16.93
C ASP A 556 4.47 -34.07 17.40
N LEU A 557 3.79 -34.89 16.60
CA LEU A 557 2.42 -35.30 16.87
C LEU A 557 2.30 -36.32 18.00
N ALA A 558 3.37 -37.00 18.41
CA ALA A 558 3.32 -38.10 19.37
C ALA A 558 2.81 -37.66 20.76
N ASN A 559 3.05 -36.39 21.13
CA ASN A 559 2.62 -35.81 22.40
C ASN A 559 1.53 -34.74 22.23
N MET A 560 0.91 -34.64 21.05
CA MET A 560 -0.12 -33.64 20.77
C MET A 560 -1.53 -34.11 21.14
N VAL A 561 -2.40 -33.15 21.43
CA VAL A 561 -3.84 -33.36 21.64
C VAL A 561 -4.62 -32.22 21.00
N ALA A 562 -5.62 -32.55 20.17
CA ALA A 562 -6.50 -31.57 19.56
C ALA A 562 -7.55 -31.10 20.57
N VAL A 563 -7.83 -29.79 20.65
CA VAL A 563 -8.74 -29.23 21.65
C VAL A 563 -9.87 -28.44 20.99
N ALA A 564 -11.12 -28.83 21.29
CA ALA A 564 -12.31 -28.05 20.95
C ALA A 564 -12.62 -27.04 22.06
N THR A 565 -12.87 -25.78 21.69
CA THR A 565 -13.11 -24.72 22.69
C THR A 565 -14.47 -24.83 23.38
N ASP A 566 -15.40 -25.58 22.80
CA ASP A 566 -16.67 -26.00 23.39
C ASP A 566 -17.24 -27.23 22.65
N ALA A 567 -18.42 -27.70 23.10
CA ALA A 567 -19.11 -28.85 22.51
C ALA A 567 -19.56 -28.62 21.06
N GLY A 568 -19.78 -27.37 20.63
CA GLY A 568 -20.18 -27.04 19.27
C GLY A 568 -19.05 -27.28 18.26
N GLY A 569 -17.81 -27.00 18.65
CA GLY A 569 -16.62 -27.24 17.82
C GLY A 569 -16.15 -28.71 17.76
N ALA A 570 -16.65 -29.58 18.64
CA ALA A 570 -16.15 -30.94 18.83
C ALA A 570 -16.12 -31.79 17.55
N LYS A 571 -17.15 -31.69 16.70
CA LYS A 571 -17.21 -32.43 15.42
C LYS A 571 -16.10 -31.98 14.45
N ARG A 572 -15.81 -30.68 14.40
CA ARG A 572 -14.77 -30.08 13.54
C ARG A 572 -13.39 -30.50 14.02
N VAL A 573 -13.13 -30.37 15.31
CA VAL A 573 -11.87 -30.80 15.93
C VAL A 573 -11.68 -32.30 15.82
N GLY A 574 -12.74 -33.11 15.89
CA GLY A 574 -12.66 -34.56 15.66
C GLY A 574 -12.10 -34.91 14.27
N ARG A 575 -12.55 -34.22 13.21
CA ARG A 575 -12.01 -34.42 11.84
C ARG A 575 -10.53 -34.02 11.76
N PHE A 576 -10.16 -32.91 12.41
CA PHE A 576 -8.78 -32.44 12.47
C PHE A 576 -7.87 -33.43 13.23
N SER A 577 -8.34 -33.92 14.38
CA SER A 577 -7.72 -34.95 15.22
C SER A 577 -7.52 -36.27 14.47
N GLU A 578 -8.56 -36.77 13.79
CA GLU A 578 -8.50 -38.00 12.99
C GLU A 578 -7.45 -37.89 11.86
N ARG A 579 -7.40 -36.73 11.19
CA ARG A 579 -6.43 -36.50 10.13
C ARG A 579 -4.98 -36.41 10.63
N LEU A 580 -4.77 -35.84 11.81
CA LEU A 580 -3.45 -35.81 12.45
C LEU A 580 -3.08 -37.13 13.14
N GLY A 581 -4.06 -38.00 13.43
CA GLY A 581 -3.85 -39.21 14.21
C GLY A 581 -3.56 -38.95 15.69
N ILE A 582 -4.06 -37.84 16.24
CA ILE A 582 -3.84 -37.41 17.63
C ILE A 582 -5.13 -37.50 18.46
N PRO A 583 -5.07 -37.70 19.78
CA PRO A 583 -6.26 -37.68 20.64
C PRO A 583 -6.94 -36.32 20.68
N MET A 584 -8.18 -36.29 21.17
CA MET A 584 -8.99 -35.07 21.28
C MET A 584 -9.42 -34.81 22.73
N ALA A 585 -9.48 -33.53 23.10
CA ALA A 585 -10.09 -33.02 24.33
C ALA A 585 -11.10 -31.91 24.02
N ILE A 586 -12.01 -31.63 24.95
CA ILE A 586 -13.06 -30.62 24.82
C ILE A 586 -13.09 -29.77 26.09
N ILE A 587 -13.29 -28.46 25.97
CA ILE A 587 -13.58 -27.61 27.13
C ILE A 587 -15.08 -27.65 27.44
N ASP A 588 -15.47 -28.14 28.62
CA ASP A 588 -16.84 -28.03 29.14
C ASP A 588 -17.04 -26.63 29.74
N LYS A 589 -17.63 -25.73 28.94
CA LYS A 589 -18.01 -24.39 29.37
C LYS A 589 -19.43 -24.39 29.93
N ARG A 590 -19.57 -24.41 31.27
CA ARG A 590 -20.86 -24.18 31.94
C ARG A 590 -21.08 -22.70 32.19
N ARG A 591 -22.05 -22.10 31.49
CA ARG A 591 -22.51 -20.72 31.76
C ARG A 591 -23.42 -20.73 33.00
N VAL A 592 -23.10 -19.91 34.00
CA VAL A 592 -23.90 -19.80 35.24
C VAL A 592 -24.89 -18.62 35.14
N SER A 593 -24.57 -17.58 34.37
CA SER A 593 -25.48 -16.49 33.98
C SER A 593 -24.99 -15.80 32.69
N ASP A 594 -25.70 -14.76 32.22
CA ASP A 594 -25.31 -13.93 31.07
C ASP A 594 -24.00 -13.13 31.28
N THR A 595 -23.55 -12.98 32.54
CA THR A 595 -22.37 -12.16 32.91
C THR A 595 -21.28 -12.94 33.65
N ASP A 596 -21.57 -14.11 34.22
CA ASP A 596 -20.60 -14.94 34.94
C ASP A 596 -20.37 -16.30 34.25
N VAL A 597 -19.14 -16.48 33.76
CA VAL A 597 -18.64 -17.74 33.22
C VAL A 597 -17.71 -18.37 34.27
N LYS A 598 -18.06 -19.56 34.79
CA LYS A 598 -17.10 -20.36 35.57
C LYS A 598 -15.97 -20.84 34.64
N GLN A 599 -14.74 -20.89 35.13
CA GLN A 599 -13.61 -21.53 34.42
C GLN A 599 -14.04 -22.92 33.93
N GLY A 600 -13.90 -23.16 32.61
CA GLY A 600 -14.28 -24.44 32.00
C GLY A 600 -13.38 -25.57 32.48
N GLU A 601 -13.92 -26.78 32.58
CA GLU A 601 -13.14 -27.99 32.85
C GLU A 601 -12.71 -28.65 31.54
N VAL A 602 -11.54 -29.30 31.53
CA VAL A 602 -11.08 -30.06 30.36
C VAL A 602 -11.62 -31.49 30.44
N VAL A 603 -12.38 -31.90 29.43
CA VAL A 603 -12.80 -33.29 29.22
C VAL A 603 -11.81 -33.93 28.25
N GLY A 604 -10.92 -34.77 28.78
CA GLY A 604 -9.77 -35.36 28.07
C GLY A 604 -8.47 -35.15 28.84
N ASP A 605 -7.40 -35.86 28.45
CA ASP A 605 -6.08 -35.70 29.07
C ASP A 605 -5.20 -34.75 28.25
N VAL A 606 -4.85 -33.61 28.86
CA VAL A 606 -3.98 -32.58 28.27
C VAL A 606 -2.71 -32.33 29.11
N ARG A 607 -2.55 -33.03 30.24
CA ARG A 607 -1.46 -32.72 31.19
C ARG A 607 -0.12 -33.18 30.62
N GLY A 608 0.84 -32.26 30.52
CA GLY A 608 2.16 -32.51 29.94
C GLY A 608 2.15 -32.67 28.41
N ARG A 609 1.01 -32.44 27.74
CA ARG A 609 0.84 -32.57 26.28
C ARG A 609 0.89 -31.23 25.58
N ASP A 610 1.20 -31.26 24.28
CA ASP A 610 1.09 -30.08 23.41
C ASP A 610 -0.36 -29.96 22.92
N ALA A 611 -1.06 -28.91 23.32
CA ALA A 611 -2.46 -28.73 22.97
C ALA A 611 -2.59 -27.91 21.69
N VAL A 612 -3.29 -28.42 20.67
CA VAL A 612 -3.64 -27.65 19.47
C VAL A 612 -5.13 -27.35 19.44
N ILE A 613 -5.47 -26.09 19.66
CA ILE A 613 -6.84 -25.58 19.59
C ILE A 613 -7.20 -25.44 18.11
N PHE A 614 -8.34 -25.97 17.67
CA PHE A 614 -8.78 -25.83 16.28
C PHE A 614 -10.17 -25.19 16.18
N GLU A 615 -10.29 -24.12 15.38
CA GLU A 615 -11.54 -23.36 15.18
C GLU A 615 -11.80 -23.04 13.70
N ASP A 616 -13.03 -22.63 13.37
CA ASP A 616 -13.35 -22.05 12.05
C ASP A 616 -12.77 -20.64 11.91
N GLU A 617 -12.94 -19.79 12.92
CA GLU A 617 -12.47 -18.41 12.88
C GLU A 617 -11.86 -17.93 14.21
N ILE A 618 -10.91 -17.00 14.11
CA ILE A 618 -10.47 -16.17 15.23
C ILE A 618 -10.95 -14.74 14.98
N SER A 619 -12.03 -14.37 15.67
CA SER A 619 -12.60 -13.00 15.63
C SER A 619 -11.92 -12.10 16.68
N THR A 620 -12.57 -11.80 17.80
CA THR A 620 -12.02 -10.92 18.86
C THR A 620 -10.99 -11.59 19.80
N GLY A 621 -10.65 -12.85 19.54
CA GLY A 621 -9.71 -13.65 20.35
C GLY A 621 -10.24 -14.13 21.72
N GLY A 622 -11.38 -13.62 22.22
CA GLY A 622 -11.82 -13.87 23.60
C GLY A 622 -12.01 -15.36 23.96
N THR A 623 -12.66 -16.13 23.10
CA THR A 623 -12.85 -17.58 23.27
C THR A 623 -11.52 -18.33 23.29
N LEU A 624 -10.58 -17.92 22.44
CA LEU A 624 -9.25 -18.53 22.34
C LEU A 624 -8.46 -18.27 23.63
N ILE A 625 -8.42 -17.02 24.12
CA ILE A 625 -7.77 -16.66 25.38
C ILE A 625 -8.32 -17.44 26.57
N SER A 626 -9.64 -17.53 26.68
CA SER A 626 -10.27 -18.32 27.75
C SER A 626 -9.84 -19.79 27.69
N THR A 627 -9.71 -20.35 26.48
CA THR A 627 -9.31 -21.75 26.28
C THR A 627 -7.83 -21.95 26.63
N ILE A 628 -6.96 -21.02 26.20
CA ILE A 628 -5.54 -21.00 26.57
C ILE A 628 -5.38 -21.04 28.09
N ASN A 629 -6.08 -20.17 28.81
CA ASN A 629 -6.00 -20.11 30.28
C ASN A 629 -6.46 -21.41 30.95
N THR A 630 -7.55 -22.02 30.46
CA THR A 630 -8.01 -23.32 30.96
C THR A 630 -6.99 -24.43 30.71
N LEU A 631 -6.39 -24.49 29.51
CA LEU A 631 -5.38 -25.49 29.18
C LEU A 631 -4.11 -25.36 30.02
N ARG A 632 -3.65 -24.12 30.27
CA ARG A 632 -2.51 -23.87 31.18
C ARG A 632 -2.82 -24.34 32.60
N ALA A 633 -4.01 -24.02 33.12
CA ALA A 633 -4.42 -24.47 34.45
C ALA A 633 -4.53 -26.01 34.54
N ALA A 634 -4.89 -26.68 33.45
CA ALA A 634 -4.93 -28.14 33.35
C ALA A 634 -3.53 -28.79 33.17
N GLY A 635 -2.48 -27.97 32.97
CA GLY A 635 -1.09 -28.41 32.87
C GLY A 635 -0.64 -28.79 31.46
N ALA A 636 -1.21 -28.20 30.41
CA ALA A 636 -0.68 -28.32 29.05
C ALA A 636 0.78 -27.81 28.97
N ARG A 637 1.62 -28.49 28.19
CA ARG A 637 3.05 -28.19 28.03
C ARG A 637 3.27 -26.97 27.13
N SER A 638 2.65 -27.00 25.96
CA SER A 638 2.60 -25.90 24.99
C SER A 638 1.18 -25.80 24.42
N ILE A 639 0.84 -24.65 23.87
CA ILE A 639 -0.48 -24.36 23.32
C ILE A 639 -0.31 -23.74 21.94
N HIS A 640 -0.92 -24.37 20.94
CA HIS A 640 -0.99 -23.89 19.57
C HIS A 640 -2.44 -23.65 19.19
N ALA A 641 -2.68 -22.84 18.17
CA ALA A 641 -4.00 -22.66 17.57
C ALA A 641 -3.94 -22.77 16.05
N GLY A 642 -4.93 -23.44 15.47
CA GLY A 642 -5.22 -23.41 14.04
C GLY A 642 -6.62 -22.87 13.82
N ALA A 643 -6.79 -21.95 12.87
CA ALA A 643 -8.11 -21.52 12.43
C ALA A 643 -8.15 -21.29 10.93
N VAL A 644 -9.32 -21.40 10.32
CA VAL A 644 -9.44 -21.14 8.88
C VAL A 644 -9.41 -19.64 8.65
N HIS A 645 -10.26 -18.88 9.33
CA HIS A 645 -10.43 -17.45 9.11
C HIS A 645 -9.77 -16.61 10.22
N GLY A 646 -8.69 -15.92 9.88
CA GLY A 646 -8.03 -14.93 10.74
C GLY A 646 -8.71 -13.55 10.68
N VAL A 647 -9.94 -13.42 11.20
CA VAL A 647 -10.69 -12.14 11.17
C VAL A 647 -10.03 -11.05 12.02
N LEU A 648 -9.53 -11.43 13.20
CA LEU A 648 -8.65 -10.64 14.05
C LEU A 648 -9.15 -9.19 14.22
N CYS A 649 -10.37 -9.03 14.74
CA CYS A 649 -11.03 -7.73 14.88
C CYS A 649 -11.11 -7.25 16.33
N GLY A 650 -11.24 -5.93 16.52
CA GLY A 650 -11.25 -5.30 17.84
C GLY A 650 -9.96 -5.63 18.63
N PRO A 651 -10.05 -6.07 19.90
CA PRO A 651 -8.89 -6.27 20.77
C PRO A 651 -8.11 -7.58 20.49
N ALA A 652 -8.36 -8.24 19.36
CA ALA A 652 -7.78 -9.56 19.07
C ALA A 652 -6.24 -9.54 19.10
N ILE A 653 -5.61 -8.59 18.40
CA ILE A 653 -4.15 -8.53 18.28
C ILE A 653 -3.49 -8.24 19.63
N GLU A 654 -4.02 -7.29 20.40
CA GLU A 654 -3.54 -6.98 21.75
C GLU A 654 -3.62 -8.21 22.67
N ARG A 655 -4.78 -8.87 22.70
CA ARG A 655 -5.01 -10.08 23.50
C ARG A 655 -4.06 -11.20 23.10
N LEU A 656 -3.93 -11.44 21.80
CA LEU A 656 -3.09 -12.53 21.30
C LEU A 656 -1.63 -12.24 21.57
N ARG A 657 -1.15 -11.00 21.42
CA ARG A 657 0.23 -10.61 21.74
C ARG A 657 0.61 -10.99 23.17
N GLU A 658 -0.23 -10.67 24.14
CA GLU A 658 -0.01 -10.97 25.56
C GLU A 658 -0.31 -12.43 25.95
N ALA A 659 -1.03 -13.17 25.09
CA ALA A 659 -1.43 -14.54 25.37
C ALA A 659 -0.22 -15.50 25.45
N ALA A 660 -0.26 -16.39 26.43
CA ALA A 660 0.65 -17.51 26.54
C ALA A 660 0.25 -18.64 25.57
N ILE A 661 0.46 -18.39 24.29
CA ILE A 661 0.27 -19.29 23.16
C ILE A 661 1.57 -19.30 22.34
N ASP A 662 1.97 -20.48 21.90
CA ASP A 662 3.25 -20.74 21.24
C ASP A 662 3.18 -20.47 19.73
N SER A 663 2.07 -20.84 19.07
CA SER A 663 1.83 -20.48 17.67
C SER A 663 0.35 -20.42 17.31
N ILE A 664 0.04 -19.63 16.29
CA ILE A 664 -1.27 -19.43 15.70
C ILE A 664 -1.10 -19.58 14.18
N VAL A 665 -1.89 -20.46 13.58
CA VAL A 665 -1.87 -20.73 12.14
C VAL A 665 -3.22 -20.36 11.56
N VAL A 666 -3.26 -19.49 10.57
CA VAL A 666 -4.47 -19.12 9.84
C VAL A 666 -4.31 -19.30 8.32
N THR A 667 -5.41 -19.29 7.58
CA THR A 667 -5.35 -19.24 6.10
C THR A 667 -5.50 -17.81 5.61
N ASN A 668 -5.17 -17.57 4.34
CA ASN A 668 -5.40 -16.29 3.66
C ASN A 668 -6.84 -16.10 3.13
N THR A 669 -7.82 -16.85 3.63
CA THR A 669 -9.26 -16.62 3.33
C THR A 669 -9.75 -15.24 3.80
N VAL A 670 -9.10 -14.70 4.81
CA VAL A 670 -9.20 -13.30 5.22
C VAL A 670 -7.81 -12.70 5.11
N TYR A 671 -7.69 -11.57 4.42
CA TYR A 671 -6.43 -10.82 4.38
C TYR A 671 -6.06 -10.36 5.80
N VAL A 672 -4.91 -10.84 6.28
CA VAL A 672 -4.32 -10.37 7.53
C VAL A 672 -3.40 -9.21 7.20
N ALA A 673 -3.82 -8.01 7.59
CA ALA A 673 -3.02 -6.81 7.37
C ALA A 673 -1.71 -6.88 8.18
N PRO A 674 -0.60 -6.29 7.70
CA PRO A 674 0.71 -6.40 8.35
C PRO A 674 0.74 -5.93 9.81
N GLU A 675 -0.06 -4.92 10.18
CA GLU A 675 -0.22 -4.45 11.56
C GLU A 675 -0.90 -5.47 12.50
N LYS A 676 -1.59 -6.45 11.91
CA LYS A 676 -2.18 -7.59 12.60
C LYS A 676 -1.24 -8.79 12.66
N GLN A 677 -0.06 -8.72 12.04
CA GLN A 677 0.94 -9.79 12.11
C GLN A 677 1.55 -9.85 13.51
N LEU A 678 1.81 -11.07 13.98
CA LEU A 678 2.50 -11.36 15.24
C LEU A 678 3.60 -12.37 14.94
N ASP A 679 4.69 -12.36 15.69
CA ASP A 679 5.80 -13.32 15.52
C ASP A 679 5.34 -14.79 15.64
N LYS A 680 4.24 -14.99 16.36
CA LYS A 680 3.59 -16.29 16.59
C LYS A 680 2.39 -16.54 15.68
N LEU A 681 2.14 -15.69 14.68
CA LEU A 681 1.08 -15.86 13.68
C LEU A 681 1.70 -16.24 12.34
N THR A 682 1.21 -17.33 11.74
CA THR A 682 1.61 -17.80 10.41
C THR A 682 0.40 -17.87 9.49
#